data_AF-A0A7S3VJ32-F1
#
_entry.id   AF-A0A7S3VJ32-F1
#
_cell.length_a   1.000
_cell.length_b   1.000
_cell.length_c   1.000
_cell.angle_alpha   90.00
_cell.angle_beta   90.00
_cell.angle_gamma   90.00
#
_symmetry.space_group_name_H-M   'P 1'
#
loop_
_entity.id
_entity.type
_entity.pdbx_description
1 polymer ?
#
loop_
_entity_poly.entity_id
_entity_poly.type
_entity_poly.pdbx_seq_one_letter_code
_entity_poly.pdbx_strand_id
1 'polypeptide(L)'
;MEQQHHHHQQQQQQQGVEDHRGRAGEQCLMLHRYVRDRPLNPQHAWGPGSRVDDPSRVLKAAKGKRVADSVEALIGATFLASGGAAALGLTSGVGAGCAAHPSLASSIPLQQQQQQQQQQQQQQQQQQAQLQREQQQQEQQKQQQEQQQLLQQAQLRQLQEQQRQEQQQQEQQRQQQLLQQQVLQQQQRSFVLETPVLQQPVARQPPVLDVAEPQVSVPEPILPTTIPPRQPEPEPPLAGPNVMNVVMVGAECAPWSKTGGLGDVMSALPKGLRRRGHRMMVVVPKYGDYKEAKNTGARARFNNFNSSQEVCYWHAEVDGVDYVFVEHSCFRVDGGNLYSGSRQDLLFRCSLLCKAALEAVKAVPCNGKVYGEDNLMFMANDWHTALLPVYLQAHYRDWGQFTYARCVFIIHNMAHQGRGPFDETSNLELNDHYKEMFRLYDPLGGEHMNVMKVGLQTAHQLVAVSRGYAWECLTPEGGWGLHQIMQDAEWKLKGIVNGMDYSEWSPQKDVFLKDDGYANYGIEDLEQGKKACKMALQKEMGLPVNPDVPLLGFIGRLDYQKGIDLIRDNYDWLMSEGCQLIMLGSGREDLENDLRDMENRNKDKCRGWVGFSVKMAHRITAGCDILLMPSRFEPCGLNQLYAMAYGTVPVVHAVGGLRDTVQPFNPFENKGTGWTFDSAEAHKMREATSAALFTYRQHHDSFMGCAIRGMEQDLSWDNAAHQYEEVMVTAKYQW
;
A
#
# COMPACT_ATOMS: atom_id res chain seq x y z
N MET A 1 -56.53 16.59 -51.74
CA MET A 1 -57.51 16.31 -50.67
C MET A 1 -56.74 16.22 -49.34
N GLU A 2 -56.14 17.29 -48.81
CA GLU A 2 -56.63 18.65 -48.51
C GLU A 2 -57.56 18.74 -47.29
N GLN A 3 -57.51 19.91 -46.62
CA GLN A 3 -58.16 20.32 -45.36
C GLN A 3 -57.40 19.95 -44.07
N GLN A 4 -57.33 20.81 -43.03
CA GLN A 4 -57.28 22.29 -43.00
C GLN A 4 -56.67 22.77 -41.65
N HIS A 5 -56.64 24.08 -41.39
CA HIS A 5 -55.94 24.69 -40.24
C HIS A 5 -56.72 24.74 -38.91
N HIS A 6 -55.95 24.80 -37.80
CA HIS A 6 -56.25 25.38 -36.48
C HIS A 6 -57.53 24.96 -35.71
N HIS A 7 -57.34 24.49 -34.46
CA HIS A 7 -57.72 25.33 -33.31
C HIS A 7 -57.01 24.97 -31.98
N HIS A 8 -57.44 25.60 -30.89
CA HIS A 8 -56.70 25.85 -29.65
C HIS A 8 -57.30 25.08 -28.45
N GLN A 9 -56.43 24.71 -27.49
CA GLN A 9 -56.64 24.62 -26.03
C GLN A 9 -57.82 23.85 -25.37
N GLN A 10 -57.45 23.24 -24.23
CA GLN A 10 -58.18 23.14 -22.95
C GLN A 10 -59.17 21.98 -22.64
N GLN A 11 -59.00 21.49 -21.40
CA GLN A 11 -59.97 20.82 -20.49
C GLN A 11 -60.59 19.46 -20.86
N GLN A 12 -60.29 18.44 -20.06
CA GLN A 12 -61.18 17.87 -19.01
C GLN A 12 -60.32 17.00 -18.06
N GLN A 13 -60.39 17.17 -16.73
CA GLN A 13 -61.32 16.51 -15.77
C GLN A 13 -61.19 14.98 -15.74
N GLN A 14 -61.32 14.25 -14.63
CA GLN A 14 -61.30 14.42 -13.16
C GLN A 14 -61.83 13.06 -12.61
N GLN A 15 -61.92 12.90 -11.27
CA GLN A 15 -62.49 11.74 -10.56
C GLN A 15 -61.60 10.47 -10.54
N GLY A 16 -61.35 9.86 -9.37
CA GLY A 16 -61.73 10.28 -8.03
C GLY A 16 -61.36 9.29 -6.92
N VAL A 17 -62.01 9.46 -5.75
CA VAL A 17 -62.02 8.67 -4.49
C VAL A 17 -61.39 9.39 -3.29
N GLU A 18 -62.25 9.82 -2.36
CA GLU A 18 -61.98 10.18 -0.95
C GLU A 18 -62.26 8.92 -0.06
N ASP A 19 -62.18 8.86 1.27
CA ASP A 19 -62.09 9.88 2.34
C ASP A 19 -61.49 9.31 3.66
N HIS A 20 -61.49 10.13 4.73
CA HIS A 20 -61.18 9.84 6.15
C HIS A 20 -59.66 9.79 6.46
N ARG A 21 -58.99 10.82 7.01
CA ARG A 21 -59.29 11.78 8.11
C ARG A 21 -59.44 11.13 9.50
N GLY A 22 -58.82 11.62 10.58
CA GLY A 22 -57.91 12.77 10.71
C GLY A 22 -57.66 13.19 12.18
N ARG A 23 -57.13 14.42 12.38
CA ARG A 23 -56.58 15.02 13.64
C ARG A 23 -55.18 14.49 14.00
N ALA A 24 -54.19 15.32 14.38
CA ALA A 24 -54.16 16.75 14.71
C ALA A 24 -52.94 17.47 14.07
N GLY A 25 -52.85 18.79 14.19
CA GLY A 25 -51.71 19.59 13.71
C GLY A 25 -51.58 20.95 14.42
N GLU A 26 -50.56 21.73 14.02
CA GLU A 26 -50.29 23.13 14.43
C GLU A 26 -49.90 23.33 15.92
N GLN A 27 -49.22 24.39 16.41
CA GLN A 27 -48.40 25.51 15.89
C GLN A 27 -47.56 26.08 17.09
N CYS A 28 -46.51 26.91 17.04
CA CYS A 28 -45.72 27.57 15.98
C CYS A 28 -44.29 27.92 16.51
N LEU A 29 -43.56 28.85 15.88
CA LEU A 29 -42.27 29.41 16.32
C LEU A 29 -42.38 30.42 17.50
N MET A 30 -41.29 30.62 18.26
CA MET A 30 -40.90 31.92 18.85
C MET A 30 -39.45 31.91 19.41
N LEU A 31 -38.81 33.09 19.50
CA LEU A 31 -37.47 33.29 20.09
C LEU A 31 -37.57 33.96 21.49
N HIS A 32 -36.62 33.70 22.41
CA HIS A 32 -35.68 34.74 22.90
C HIS A 32 -34.55 34.25 23.83
N ARG A 33 -33.75 35.18 24.35
CA ARG A 33 -32.41 35.07 24.96
C ARG A 33 -32.36 35.44 26.47
N TYR A 34 -31.29 34.99 27.15
CA TYR A 34 -30.53 35.62 28.26
C TYR A 34 -30.83 35.36 29.77
N VAL A 35 -29.88 34.64 30.40
CA VAL A 35 -29.04 35.01 31.59
C VAL A 35 -29.65 35.35 32.96
N ARG A 36 -29.26 34.59 34.01
CA ARG A 36 -28.65 35.13 35.26
C ARG A 36 -27.88 34.09 36.11
N ASP A 37 -27.19 34.60 37.14
CA ASP A 37 -26.01 34.00 37.81
C ASP A 37 -26.23 33.30 39.18
N ARG A 38 -25.45 32.21 39.41
CA ARG A 38 -24.66 31.87 40.65
C ARG A 38 -25.40 31.72 42.02
N PRO A 39 -24.71 31.36 43.13
CA PRO A 39 -23.87 30.15 43.36
C PRO A 39 -24.14 29.49 44.76
N LEU A 40 -23.50 28.35 45.07
CA LEU A 40 -22.67 28.10 46.29
C LEU A 40 -22.25 26.61 46.44
N ASN A 41 -21.36 26.32 47.41
CA ASN A 41 -20.73 25.01 47.67
C ASN A 41 -20.89 24.60 49.17
N PRO A 42 -20.16 23.65 49.79
CA PRO A 42 -20.75 22.45 50.41
C PRO A 42 -20.63 22.39 51.95
N GLN A 43 -21.08 21.30 52.58
CA GLN A 43 -20.76 20.96 53.98
C GLN A 43 -20.42 19.47 54.21
N HIS A 44 -19.71 19.21 55.32
CA HIS A 44 -19.14 17.93 55.80
C HIS A 44 -20.23 17.01 56.46
N ALA A 45 -19.99 15.84 57.09
CA ALA A 45 -18.88 15.44 57.99
C ALA A 45 -18.92 13.95 58.46
N TRP A 46 -17.95 13.59 59.32
CA TRP A 46 -17.79 12.36 60.15
C TRP A 46 -17.36 11.07 59.40
N GLY A 47 -16.58 10.14 60.00
CA GLY A 47 -15.90 10.13 61.31
C GLY A 47 -14.95 8.90 61.47
N PRO A 48 -14.00 8.86 62.44
CA PRO A 48 -12.78 8.02 62.34
C PRO A 48 -12.44 7.06 63.51
N GLY A 49 -11.50 6.13 63.26
CA GLY A 49 -10.76 5.32 64.26
C GLY A 49 -10.10 4.08 63.61
N SER A 50 -8.96 3.52 64.05
CA SER A 50 -7.97 3.90 65.09
C SER A 50 -6.56 3.34 64.75
N ARG A 51 -5.51 3.70 65.52
CA ARG A 51 -4.08 3.28 65.34
C ARG A 51 -3.70 2.06 66.21
N VAL A 52 -2.51 1.45 65.99
CA VAL A 52 -1.35 1.39 66.96
C VAL A 52 -0.29 0.31 66.59
N ASP A 53 0.98 0.74 66.56
CA ASP A 53 2.33 0.17 66.81
C ASP A 53 2.84 -1.23 66.29
N ASP A 54 3.85 -1.20 65.39
CA ASP A 54 5.33 -1.33 65.62
C ASP A 54 5.95 -2.56 66.40
N PRO A 55 7.29 -2.82 66.44
CA PRO A 55 7.93 -3.72 65.45
C PRO A 55 9.01 -4.73 65.96
N SER A 56 9.61 -5.46 65.00
CA SER A 56 11.06 -5.81 64.87
C SER A 56 11.54 -7.27 64.99
N ARG A 57 12.71 -7.52 64.36
CA ARG A 57 13.48 -8.79 64.19
C ARG A 57 12.87 -9.77 63.17
N VAL A 58 13.63 -10.53 62.36
CA VAL A 58 15.09 -10.80 62.28
C VAL A 58 15.67 -10.37 60.90
N LEU A 59 16.99 -10.28 60.73
CA LEU A 59 17.69 -9.63 59.61
C LEU A 59 18.87 -10.51 59.08
N LYS A 60 19.27 -10.30 57.81
CA LYS A 60 20.44 -10.85 57.05
C LYS A 60 20.14 -12.12 56.21
N ALA A 61 20.62 -12.28 54.97
CA ALA A 61 21.33 -11.38 54.02
C ALA A 61 20.96 -11.78 52.56
N ALA A 62 20.68 -10.87 51.61
CA ALA A 62 21.62 -10.12 50.74
C ALA A 62 22.44 -11.03 49.77
N LYS A 63 22.51 -10.86 48.44
CA LYS A 63 22.08 -9.81 47.46
C LYS A 63 21.73 -10.50 46.11
N GLY A 64 21.01 -9.92 45.14
CA GLY A 64 20.22 -8.67 45.10
C GLY A 64 20.05 -8.07 43.69
N LYS A 65 18.82 -7.60 43.36
CA LYS A 65 18.39 -6.80 42.17
C LYS A 65 18.49 -7.48 40.79
N ARG A 66 17.50 -7.51 39.89
CA ARG A 66 16.24 -6.76 39.63
C ARG A 66 16.35 -5.25 39.31
N VAL A 67 15.83 -4.86 38.14
CA VAL A 67 15.02 -3.65 37.90
C VAL A 67 13.85 -4.09 36.99
N ALA A 68 12.66 -3.53 37.18
CA ALA A 68 11.47 -3.79 36.36
C ALA A 68 10.45 -2.64 36.47
N ASP A 69 9.82 -2.32 35.34
CA ASP A 69 8.44 -1.88 35.07
C ASP A 69 7.82 -0.55 35.62
N SER A 70 7.00 0.03 34.73
CA SER A 70 5.89 1.00 34.94
C SER A 70 6.24 2.45 35.40
N VAL A 71 5.70 3.55 34.85
CA VAL A 71 4.37 3.94 34.29
C VAL A 71 3.31 4.08 35.40
N GLU A 72 2.59 5.20 35.61
CA GLU A 72 2.52 6.51 34.91
C GLU A 72 3.16 7.63 35.82
N ALA A 73 2.74 8.90 36.06
CA ALA A 73 1.56 9.69 35.65
C ALA A 73 1.77 11.23 35.62
N LEU A 74 0.84 11.91 34.92
CA LEU A 74 0.46 13.35 34.98
C LEU A 74 1.31 14.43 34.27
N ILE A 75 0.60 15.34 33.60
CA ILE A 75 1.11 16.56 32.93
C ILE A 75 1.01 17.77 33.88
N GLY A 76 2.05 18.61 33.94
CA GLY A 76 2.04 19.91 34.62
C GLY A 76 3.29 20.73 34.29
N ALA A 77 3.14 21.81 33.51
CA ALA A 77 4.27 22.53 32.94
C ALA A 77 4.87 23.63 33.86
N THR A 78 6.16 23.95 33.68
CA THR A 78 6.73 25.31 33.75
C THR A 78 8.07 25.37 33.00
N PHE A 79 8.43 26.56 32.51
CA PHE A 79 9.53 26.85 31.58
C PHE A 79 10.95 26.99 32.20
N LEU A 80 11.94 26.86 31.31
CA LEU A 80 13.27 27.52 31.32
C LEU A 80 14.24 27.37 32.51
N ALA A 81 15.36 26.66 32.25
CA ALA A 81 16.72 27.12 32.63
C ALA A 81 17.83 26.34 31.87
N SER A 82 18.32 26.88 30.74
CA SER A 82 19.50 26.31 30.04
C SER A 82 20.36 27.40 29.39
N GLY A 83 20.98 28.24 30.22
CA GLY A 83 21.97 29.22 29.78
C GLY A 83 23.33 28.55 29.55
N GLY A 84 23.75 28.42 28.30
CA GLY A 84 25.06 27.88 27.95
C GLY A 84 26.19 28.90 28.14
N ALA A 85 27.39 28.41 28.48
CA ALA A 85 28.62 29.19 28.48
C ALA A 85 29.74 28.39 27.80
N ALA A 86 30.32 28.95 26.74
CA ALA A 86 31.49 28.43 26.04
C ALA A 86 32.56 29.53 25.99
N ALA A 87 33.83 29.16 26.19
CA ALA A 87 34.88 30.10 26.56
C ALA A 87 35.68 30.63 25.35
N LEU A 88 36.06 31.91 25.42
CA LEU A 88 37.20 32.49 24.71
C LEU A 88 37.94 33.44 25.66
N GLY A 89 39.26 33.33 25.73
CA GLY A 89 40.12 34.15 26.59
C GLY A 89 41.56 33.66 26.55
N LEU A 90 42.46 34.45 25.95
CA LEU A 90 43.83 34.04 25.62
C LEU A 90 44.89 34.66 26.56
N THR A 91 46.05 33.99 26.58
CA THR A 91 47.41 34.54 26.82
C THR A 91 47.74 35.24 28.16
N SER A 92 48.37 34.45 29.04
CA SER A 92 49.70 34.71 29.65
C SER A 92 50.06 36.08 30.24
N GLY A 93 50.38 36.09 31.55
CA GLY A 93 51.12 37.16 32.23
C GLY A 93 51.94 36.65 33.42
N VAL A 94 53.24 36.94 33.46
CA VAL A 94 54.22 36.43 34.44
C VAL A 94 54.07 37.13 35.81
N GLY A 95 54.18 36.39 36.92
CA GLY A 95 54.30 36.96 38.27
C GLY A 95 54.44 35.91 39.37
N ALA A 96 55.33 36.13 40.34
CA ALA A 96 55.62 35.19 41.42
C ALA A 96 55.29 35.75 42.81
N GLY A 97 55.04 34.87 43.78
CA GLY A 97 55.48 35.08 45.16
C GLY A 97 54.42 35.20 46.27
N CYS A 98 54.55 34.30 47.25
CA CYS A 98 54.11 34.43 48.65
C CYS A 98 52.61 34.50 48.96
N ALA A 99 52.28 34.28 50.24
CA ALA A 99 50.93 34.15 50.77
C ALA A 99 50.76 34.92 52.09
N ALA A 100 49.58 35.51 52.32
CA ALA A 100 49.05 35.83 53.65
C ALA A 100 47.56 36.27 53.60
N HIS A 101 46.72 35.58 54.39
CA HIS A 101 45.42 36.00 54.97
C HIS A 101 44.24 36.53 54.09
N PRO A 102 42.98 36.31 54.52
CA PRO A 102 41.77 36.75 53.81
C PRO A 102 41.28 38.14 54.27
N SER A 103 40.54 38.84 53.40
CA SER A 103 39.85 40.09 53.76
C SER A 103 38.60 40.35 52.91
N LEU A 104 37.50 40.73 53.59
CA LEU A 104 36.32 41.48 53.12
C LEU A 104 35.66 41.10 51.78
N ALA A 105 34.54 40.36 51.87
CA ALA A 105 33.51 40.36 50.84
C ALA A 105 32.57 41.57 51.03
N SER A 106 32.32 42.35 49.98
CA SER A 106 31.40 43.51 50.01
C SER A 106 29.95 43.07 49.79
N SER A 107 29.09 43.30 50.79
CA SER A 107 27.65 43.02 50.69
C SER A 107 26.93 44.07 49.84
N ILE A 108 26.26 43.64 48.76
CA ILE A 108 25.33 44.49 48.00
C ILE A 108 24.15 44.89 48.91
N PRO A 109 23.71 46.16 48.93
CA PRO A 109 22.57 46.58 49.75
C PRO A 109 21.27 45.84 49.41
N LEU A 110 20.53 45.40 50.43
CA LEU A 110 19.32 44.58 50.28
C LEU A 110 18.26 45.19 49.32
N GLN A 111 18.17 46.53 49.28
CA GLN A 111 17.26 47.25 48.39
C GLN A 111 17.62 47.08 46.89
N GLN A 112 18.90 47.01 46.53
CA GLN A 112 19.30 46.74 45.14
C GLN A 112 18.96 45.30 44.73
N GLN A 113 19.10 44.34 45.64
CA GLN A 113 18.66 42.96 45.41
C GLN A 113 17.15 42.86 45.20
N GLN A 114 16.34 43.59 46.01
CA GLN A 114 14.89 43.64 45.83
C GLN A 114 14.48 44.33 44.51
N GLN A 115 15.14 45.41 44.10
CA GLN A 115 14.88 46.05 42.81
C GLN A 115 15.23 45.13 41.63
N GLN A 116 16.34 44.39 41.68
CA GLN A 116 16.70 43.41 40.65
C GLN A 116 15.69 42.26 40.56
N GLN A 117 15.21 41.74 41.70
CA GLN A 117 14.16 40.72 41.71
C GLN A 117 12.83 41.24 41.12
N GLN A 118 12.42 42.47 41.45
CA GLN A 118 11.23 43.08 40.86
C GLN A 118 11.37 43.27 39.35
N GLN A 119 12.53 43.74 38.86
CA GLN A 119 12.78 43.87 37.42
C GLN A 119 12.77 42.51 36.69
N GLN A 120 13.36 41.47 37.29
CA GLN A 120 13.32 40.11 36.72
C GLN A 120 11.88 39.55 36.67
N GLN A 121 11.07 39.73 37.72
CA GLN A 121 9.66 39.33 37.69
C GLN A 121 8.87 40.10 36.62
N GLN A 122 9.13 41.40 36.46
CA GLN A 122 8.44 42.22 35.47
C GLN A 122 8.83 41.83 34.04
N GLN A 123 10.09 41.48 33.78
CA GLN A 123 10.54 40.91 32.50
C GLN A 123 9.91 39.53 32.23
N GLN A 124 9.87 38.63 33.22
CA GLN A 124 9.21 37.32 33.05
C GLN A 124 7.72 37.46 32.73
N GLN A 125 7.01 38.38 33.39
CA GLN A 125 5.60 38.65 33.10
C GLN A 125 5.38 39.21 31.69
N GLN A 126 6.25 40.12 31.23
CA GLN A 126 6.21 40.64 29.85
C GLN A 126 6.48 39.52 28.82
N GLN A 127 7.46 38.65 29.09
CA GLN A 127 7.83 37.56 28.20
C GLN A 127 6.74 36.47 28.12
N GLN A 128 6.08 36.15 29.23
CA GLN A 128 4.89 35.27 29.24
C GLN A 128 3.71 35.90 28.50
N ALA A 129 3.45 37.21 28.68
CA ALA A 129 2.38 37.91 27.98
C ALA A 129 2.64 38.03 26.47
N GLN A 130 3.90 38.06 26.03
CA GLN A 130 4.27 37.97 24.61
C GLN A 130 3.99 36.56 24.06
N LEU A 131 4.49 35.51 24.72
CA LEU A 131 4.26 34.11 24.31
C LEU A 131 2.77 33.78 24.18
N GLN A 132 1.93 34.26 25.09
CA GLN A 132 0.46 34.07 25.01
C GLN A 132 -0.17 34.77 23.80
N ARG A 133 0.34 35.94 23.39
CA ARG A 133 -0.14 36.64 22.18
C ARG A 133 0.31 35.93 20.91
N GLU A 134 1.54 35.42 20.87
CA GLU A 134 2.06 34.64 19.75
C GLU A 134 1.27 33.33 19.56
N GLN A 135 0.94 32.64 20.67
CA GLN A 135 0.05 31.47 20.64
C GLN A 135 -1.35 31.81 20.12
N GLN A 136 -1.99 32.88 20.62
CA GLN A 136 -3.31 33.31 20.14
C GLN A 136 -3.30 33.71 18.65
N GLN A 137 -2.21 34.30 18.15
CA GLN A 137 -2.06 34.60 16.72
C GLN A 137 -1.89 33.33 15.89
N GLN A 138 -1.15 32.32 16.36
CA GLN A 138 -1.04 31.02 15.69
C GLN A 138 -2.39 30.28 15.64
N GLU A 139 -3.16 30.30 16.74
CA GLU A 139 -4.51 29.71 16.75
C GLU A 139 -5.46 30.42 15.78
N GLN A 140 -5.44 31.75 15.71
CA GLN A 140 -6.25 32.52 14.75
C GLN A 140 -5.83 32.26 13.29
N GLN A 141 -4.53 32.16 13.00
CA GLN A 141 -4.04 31.80 11.66
C GLN A 141 -4.47 30.38 11.27
N LYS A 142 -4.38 29.42 12.20
CA LYS A 142 -4.85 28.04 11.97
C LYS A 142 -6.35 28.00 11.67
N GLN A 143 -7.18 28.69 12.46
CA GLN A 143 -8.63 28.77 12.21
C GLN A 143 -8.97 29.43 10.87
N GLN A 144 -8.20 30.44 10.43
CA GLN A 144 -8.36 31.03 9.09
C GLN A 144 -7.98 30.06 7.97
N GLN A 145 -6.90 29.28 8.13
CA GLN A 145 -6.52 28.24 7.16
C GLN A 145 -7.56 27.12 7.07
N GLU A 146 -8.10 26.66 8.21
CA GLU A 146 -9.18 25.66 8.25
C GLU A 146 -10.46 26.17 7.57
N GLN A 147 -10.84 27.44 7.78
CA GLN A 147 -11.97 28.05 7.06
C GLN A 147 -11.72 28.18 5.56
N GLN A 148 -10.51 28.54 5.13
CA GLN A 148 -10.16 28.61 3.70
C GLN A 148 -10.20 27.22 3.05
N GLN A 149 -9.68 26.18 3.71
CA GLN A 149 -9.76 24.80 3.21
C GLN A 149 -11.22 24.32 3.10
N LEU A 150 -12.06 24.60 4.09
CA LEU A 150 -13.49 24.25 4.05
C LEU A 150 -14.21 24.96 2.89
N LEU A 151 -13.91 26.24 2.64
CA LEU A 151 -14.48 26.99 1.51
C LEU A 151 -14.02 26.41 0.16
N GLN A 152 -12.73 26.07 0.03
CA GLN A 152 -12.17 25.46 -1.18
C GLN A 152 -12.76 24.07 -1.45
N GLN A 153 -12.98 23.25 -0.40
CA GLN A 153 -13.67 21.96 -0.49
C GLN A 153 -15.16 22.08 -0.84
N ALA A 154 -15.81 23.20 -0.52
CA ALA A 154 -17.18 23.47 -0.94
C ALA A 154 -17.24 23.85 -2.43
N GLN A 155 -16.34 24.72 -2.88
CA GLN A 155 -16.21 25.11 -4.30
C GLN A 155 -15.87 23.91 -5.19
N LEU A 156 -14.94 23.05 -4.78
CA LEU A 156 -14.59 21.84 -5.53
C LEU A 156 -15.77 20.87 -5.68
N ARG A 157 -16.59 20.71 -4.62
CA ARG A 157 -17.80 19.88 -4.68
C ARG A 157 -18.84 20.43 -5.66
N GLN A 158 -19.04 21.76 -5.70
CA GLN A 158 -19.92 22.38 -6.69
C GLN A 158 -19.43 22.18 -8.13
N LEU A 159 -18.12 22.30 -8.38
CA LEU A 159 -17.54 22.06 -9.70
C LEU A 159 -17.70 20.59 -10.14
N GLN A 160 -17.46 19.64 -9.24
CA GLN A 160 -17.68 18.21 -9.49
C GLN A 160 -19.16 17.85 -9.69
N GLU A 161 -20.10 18.65 -9.16
CA GLU A 161 -21.53 18.48 -9.40
C GLU A 161 -21.94 19.03 -10.78
N GLN A 162 -21.42 20.21 -11.17
CA GLN A 162 -21.61 20.75 -12.52
C GLN A 162 -21.06 19.82 -13.60
N GLN A 163 -19.82 19.31 -13.44
CA GLN A 163 -19.22 18.39 -14.41
C GLN A 163 -20.02 17.10 -14.61
N ARG A 164 -20.63 16.57 -13.53
CA ARG A 164 -21.53 15.40 -13.62
C ARG A 164 -22.84 15.73 -14.33
N GLN A 165 -23.40 16.92 -14.14
CA GLN A 165 -24.59 17.38 -14.89
C GLN A 165 -24.28 17.57 -16.38
N GLU A 166 -23.11 18.12 -16.74
CA GLU A 166 -22.67 18.26 -18.13
C GLU A 166 -22.45 16.89 -18.80
N GLN A 167 -21.80 15.95 -18.12
CA GLN A 167 -21.62 14.58 -18.63
C GLN A 167 -22.97 13.88 -18.86
N GLN A 168 -23.93 13.99 -17.93
CA GLN A 168 -25.28 13.44 -18.10
C GLN A 168 -26.03 14.07 -19.28
N GLN A 169 -25.88 15.37 -19.52
CA GLN A 169 -26.45 16.01 -20.71
C GLN A 169 -25.81 15.53 -22.01
N GLN A 170 -24.48 15.39 -22.06
CA GLN A 170 -23.78 14.86 -23.23
C GLN A 170 -24.19 13.41 -23.53
N GLU A 171 -24.35 12.58 -22.49
CA GLU A 171 -24.81 11.20 -22.66
C GLU A 171 -26.26 11.13 -23.16
N GLN A 172 -27.18 11.93 -22.61
CA GLN A 172 -28.56 12.02 -23.12
C GLN A 172 -28.62 12.49 -24.58
N GLN A 173 -27.80 13.46 -24.97
CA GLN A 173 -27.70 13.89 -26.38
C GLN A 173 -27.17 12.75 -27.27
N ARG A 174 -26.16 12.00 -26.82
CA ARG A 174 -25.60 10.85 -27.54
C ARG A 174 -26.63 9.73 -27.71
N GLN A 175 -27.43 9.44 -26.68
CA GLN A 175 -28.53 8.47 -26.74
C GLN A 175 -29.65 8.94 -27.72
N GLN A 176 -30.02 10.23 -27.73
CA GLN A 176 -30.96 10.76 -28.72
C GLN A 176 -30.45 10.66 -30.16
N GLN A 177 -29.16 10.96 -30.41
CA GLN A 177 -28.56 10.80 -31.73
C GLN A 177 -28.56 9.34 -32.20
N LEU A 178 -28.25 8.39 -31.30
CA LEU A 178 -28.33 6.96 -31.60
C LEU A 178 -29.76 6.51 -31.93
N LEU A 179 -30.78 6.98 -31.19
CA LEU A 179 -32.19 6.71 -31.52
C LEU A 179 -32.58 7.27 -32.90
N GLN A 180 -32.22 8.52 -33.21
CA GLN A 180 -32.50 9.09 -34.54
C GLN A 180 -31.83 8.26 -35.66
N GLN A 181 -30.59 7.82 -35.44
CA GLN A 181 -29.86 7.00 -36.42
C GLN A 181 -30.49 5.61 -36.60
N GLN A 182 -31.01 4.99 -35.54
CA GLN A 182 -31.77 3.74 -35.64
C GLN A 182 -33.10 3.92 -36.39
N VAL A 183 -33.84 5.01 -36.13
CA VAL A 183 -35.09 5.32 -36.86
C VAL A 183 -34.82 5.54 -38.35
N LEU A 184 -33.74 6.24 -38.72
CA LEU A 184 -33.31 6.41 -40.11
C LEU A 184 -32.96 5.06 -40.77
N GLN A 185 -32.24 4.18 -40.08
CA GLN A 185 -31.93 2.84 -40.61
C GLN A 185 -33.19 1.96 -40.78
N GLN A 186 -34.17 2.07 -39.89
CA GLN A 186 -35.46 1.37 -40.04
C GLN A 186 -36.24 1.90 -41.25
N GLN A 187 -36.32 3.22 -41.42
CA GLN A 187 -36.98 3.84 -42.59
C GLN A 187 -36.30 3.44 -43.91
N GLN A 188 -34.97 3.37 -43.94
CA GLN A 188 -34.22 2.89 -45.12
C GLN A 188 -34.50 1.40 -45.41
N ARG A 189 -34.56 0.53 -44.39
CA ARG A 189 -34.89 -0.90 -44.58
C ARG A 189 -36.28 -1.13 -45.17
N SER A 190 -37.27 -0.30 -44.78
CA SER A 190 -38.62 -0.36 -45.34
C SER A 190 -38.69 -0.08 -46.86
N PHE A 191 -37.69 0.61 -47.41
CA PHE A 191 -37.67 1.03 -48.82
C PHE A 191 -37.04 0.00 -49.79
N VAL A 192 -36.56 -1.14 -49.27
CA VAL A 192 -35.76 -2.13 -50.05
C VAL A 192 -36.55 -3.43 -50.33
N LEU A 193 -37.82 -3.52 -49.91
CA LEU A 193 -38.63 -4.74 -49.99
C LEU A 193 -39.45 -4.91 -51.28
N GLU A 194 -39.23 -4.10 -52.32
CA GLU A 194 -39.88 -4.25 -53.64
C GLU A 194 -38.86 -4.52 -54.78
N THR A 195 -38.51 -5.80 -55.00
CA THR A 195 -38.03 -6.31 -56.30
C THR A 195 -38.08 -7.86 -56.31
N PRO A 196 -38.41 -8.51 -57.45
CA PRO A 196 -38.70 -9.96 -57.47
C PRO A 196 -37.46 -10.86 -57.62
N VAL A 197 -37.61 -12.11 -57.18
CA VAL A 197 -36.56 -13.14 -57.11
C VAL A 197 -36.22 -13.73 -58.49
N LEU A 198 -34.93 -13.97 -58.74
CA LEU A 198 -34.42 -14.88 -59.78
C LEU A 198 -33.48 -15.94 -59.18
N GLN A 199 -33.45 -17.13 -59.79
CA GLN A 199 -32.81 -18.34 -59.27
C GLN A 199 -31.34 -18.48 -59.71
N GLN A 200 -30.53 -19.23 -58.96
CA GLN A 200 -29.22 -19.76 -59.41
C GLN A 200 -29.00 -21.23 -58.96
N PRO A 201 -28.10 -22.01 -59.64
CA PRO A 201 -28.08 -23.48 -59.55
C PRO A 201 -26.90 -24.09 -58.75
N VAL A 202 -26.81 -25.43 -58.74
CA VAL A 202 -25.97 -26.27 -57.85
C VAL A 202 -24.78 -26.95 -58.57
N ALA A 203 -23.57 -26.88 -57.99
CA ALA A 203 -22.41 -27.78 -58.18
C ALA A 203 -21.23 -27.35 -57.27
N ARG A 204 -20.23 -28.16 -56.85
CA ARG A 204 -19.97 -29.62 -56.74
C ARG A 204 -18.78 -29.83 -55.77
N GLN A 205 -18.55 -31.05 -55.25
CA GLN A 205 -17.41 -31.39 -54.37
C GLN A 205 -16.19 -31.94 -55.14
N PRO A 206 -14.95 -31.82 -54.60
CA PRO A 206 -13.76 -32.59 -54.99
C PRO A 206 -13.60 -33.92 -54.20
N PRO A 207 -12.70 -34.85 -54.60
CA PRO A 207 -12.74 -36.26 -54.20
C PRO A 207 -11.76 -36.71 -53.09
N VAL A 208 -11.91 -37.97 -52.68
CA VAL A 208 -11.08 -38.73 -51.70
C VAL A 208 -9.97 -39.53 -52.42
N LEU A 209 -8.88 -39.86 -51.71
CA LEU A 209 -7.81 -40.78 -52.13
C LEU A 209 -7.44 -41.76 -50.99
N ASP A 210 -6.86 -42.91 -51.33
CA ASP A 210 -6.89 -44.13 -50.51
C ASP A 210 -5.53 -44.64 -49.99
N VAL A 211 -5.63 -45.63 -49.09
CA VAL A 211 -4.62 -46.22 -48.16
C VAL A 211 -3.26 -46.68 -48.73
N ALA A 212 -2.21 -46.61 -47.90
CA ALA A 212 -1.13 -47.62 -47.83
C ALA A 212 -0.45 -47.67 -46.43
N GLU A 213 -0.16 -48.87 -45.91
CA GLU A 213 0.57 -49.10 -44.64
C GLU A 213 2.02 -49.60 -44.87
N PRO A 214 2.99 -49.23 -44.01
CA PRO A 214 4.30 -49.89 -43.93
C PRO A 214 4.40 -50.88 -42.75
N GLN A 215 5.12 -52.00 -42.94
CA GLN A 215 5.25 -53.08 -41.95
C GLN A 215 6.35 -52.84 -40.90
N VAL A 216 6.21 -53.48 -39.74
CA VAL A 216 7.18 -53.45 -38.63
C VAL A 216 8.20 -54.59 -38.76
N SER A 217 9.49 -54.28 -38.53
CA SER A 217 10.57 -55.26 -38.38
C SER A 217 11.17 -55.20 -36.97
N VAL A 218 11.45 -56.36 -36.36
CA VAL A 218 11.92 -56.48 -34.96
C VAL A 218 13.41 -56.82 -34.91
N PRO A 219 14.26 -56.05 -34.20
CA PRO A 219 15.64 -56.42 -33.86
C PRO A 219 15.73 -57.29 -32.59
N GLU A 220 16.80 -58.08 -32.46
CA GLU A 220 17.07 -58.96 -31.32
C GLU A 220 17.51 -58.21 -30.04
N PRO A 221 17.32 -58.81 -28.83
CA PRO A 221 17.66 -58.18 -27.56
C PRO A 221 19.18 -58.21 -27.26
N ILE A 222 19.77 -57.03 -27.07
CA ILE A 222 21.13 -56.87 -26.57
C ILE A 222 21.11 -56.81 -25.04
N LEU A 223 22.00 -57.55 -24.38
CA LEU A 223 22.12 -57.60 -22.91
C LEU A 223 22.58 -56.25 -22.32
N PRO A 224 22.07 -55.84 -21.14
CA PRO A 224 22.36 -54.52 -20.58
C PRO A 224 23.77 -54.45 -19.97
N THR A 225 24.67 -53.72 -20.61
CA THR A 225 25.86 -53.17 -19.96
C THR A 225 25.45 -52.10 -18.95
N THR A 226 26.03 -52.13 -17.75
CA THR A 226 25.71 -51.20 -16.67
C THR A 226 26.18 -49.78 -17.01
N ILE A 227 25.23 -48.92 -17.37
CA ILE A 227 25.48 -47.49 -17.54
C ILE A 227 25.75 -46.88 -16.16
N PRO A 228 26.90 -46.21 -15.91
CA PRO A 228 27.13 -45.50 -14.65
C PRO A 228 26.11 -44.35 -14.52
N PRO A 229 25.70 -43.96 -13.30
CA PRO A 229 24.66 -42.95 -13.10
C PRO A 229 25.06 -41.63 -13.77
N ARG A 230 24.39 -41.31 -14.89
CA ARG A 230 24.49 -40.01 -15.56
C ARG A 230 24.04 -38.97 -14.54
N GLN A 231 24.94 -38.04 -14.19
CA GLN A 231 24.53 -36.89 -13.38
C GLN A 231 23.38 -36.18 -14.12
N PRO A 232 22.36 -35.67 -13.41
CA PRO A 232 21.26 -34.96 -14.07
C PRO A 232 21.85 -33.78 -14.85
N GLU A 233 21.74 -33.86 -16.18
CA GLU A 233 22.07 -32.72 -17.03
C GLU A 233 21.09 -31.60 -16.66
N PRO A 234 21.58 -30.37 -16.44
CA PRO A 234 20.73 -29.29 -15.97
C PRO A 234 19.62 -29.06 -17.00
N GLU A 235 18.37 -29.05 -16.52
CA GLU A 235 17.20 -28.89 -17.37
C GLU A 235 17.33 -27.60 -18.21
N PRO A 236 16.91 -27.62 -19.48
CA PRO A 236 16.98 -26.42 -20.32
C PRO A 236 16.14 -25.31 -19.68
N PRO A 237 16.58 -24.03 -19.75
CA PRO A 237 15.88 -22.92 -19.11
C PRO A 237 14.44 -22.84 -19.62
N LEU A 238 13.47 -22.64 -18.73
CA LEU A 238 12.04 -22.58 -19.07
C LEU A 238 11.69 -21.45 -20.05
N ALA A 239 12.50 -20.39 -20.08
CA ALA A 239 12.43 -19.30 -21.06
C ALA A 239 12.97 -19.70 -22.45
N GLY A 240 13.76 -20.77 -22.55
CA GLY A 240 14.37 -21.26 -23.80
C GLY A 240 15.15 -20.16 -24.55
N PRO A 241 14.73 -19.77 -25.77
CA PRO A 241 15.38 -18.68 -26.52
C PRO A 241 15.13 -17.28 -25.93
N ASN A 242 14.17 -17.12 -24.99
CA ASN A 242 13.82 -15.84 -24.38
C ASN A 242 14.72 -15.46 -23.19
N VAL A 243 15.77 -16.22 -22.88
CA VAL A 243 16.70 -15.91 -21.79
C VAL A 243 17.36 -14.54 -21.99
N MET A 244 17.24 -13.67 -20.98
CA MET A 244 17.76 -12.29 -20.96
C MET A 244 18.70 -12.07 -19.78
N ASN A 245 19.55 -11.03 -19.90
CA ASN A 245 20.16 -10.37 -18.75
C ASN A 245 19.15 -9.34 -18.22
N VAL A 246 18.67 -9.50 -17.00
CA VAL A 246 17.60 -8.66 -16.43
C VAL A 246 18.10 -7.94 -15.18
N VAL A 247 17.79 -6.65 -15.09
CA VAL A 247 18.26 -5.74 -14.02
C VAL A 247 17.05 -5.04 -13.41
N MET A 248 16.63 -5.54 -12.24
CA MET A 248 15.48 -5.00 -11.51
C MET A 248 15.96 -3.94 -10.52
N VAL A 249 15.33 -2.76 -10.54
CA VAL A 249 15.77 -1.58 -9.75
C VAL A 249 14.63 -1.11 -8.86
N GLY A 250 14.92 -0.78 -7.61
CA GLY A 250 13.91 -0.32 -6.64
C GLY A 250 14.52 0.34 -5.40
N ALA A 251 13.67 0.97 -4.59
CA ALA A 251 14.05 1.57 -3.30
C ALA A 251 14.04 0.57 -2.12
N GLU A 252 13.36 -0.57 -2.28
CA GLU A 252 13.25 -1.61 -1.25
C GLU A 252 13.70 -2.96 -1.82
N CYS A 253 14.25 -3.82 -0.96
CA CYS A 253 14.38 -5.25 -1.18
C CYS A 253 14.49 -5.96 0.18
N ALA A 254 13.55 -6.86 0.48
CA ALA A 254 13.65 -7.71 1.65
C ALA A 254 14.85 -8.68 1.53
N PRO A 255 15.54 -9.03 2.62
CA PRO A 255 15.32 -8.58 4.00
C PRO A 255 16.00 -7.24 4.37
N TRP A 256 16.78 -6.63 3.46
CA TRP A 256 17.71 -5.54 3.75
C TRP A 256 17.08 -4.14 3.87
N SER A 257 16.00 -3.88 3.15
CA SER A 257 15.20 -2.65 3.25
C SER A 257 13.76 -2.92 2.81
N LYS A 258 12.78 -2.66 3.69
CA LYS A 258 11.35 -2.89 3.42
C LYS A 258 10.49 -1.94 4.25
N THR A 259 9.45 -1.37 3.64
CA THR A 259 8.34 -0.68 4.32
C THR A 259 6.97 -1.18 3.84
N GLY A 260 6.88 -1.68 2.61
CA GLY A 260 5.65 -2.18 2.01
C GLY A 260 5.87 -3.42 1.14
N GLY A 261 4.92 -3.69 0.23
CA GLY A 261 4.98 -4.84 -0.67
C GLY A 261 6.09 -4.76 -1.72
N LEU A 262 6.59 -3.55 -2.05
CA LEU A 262 7.68 -3.37 -3.01
C LEU A 262 8.92 -4.21 -2.60
N GLY A 263 9.30 -4.20 -1.33
CA GLY A 263 10.41 -5.00 -0.83
C GLY A 263 10.23 -6.52 -1.00
N ASP A 264 9.00 -7.01 -1.06
CA ASP A 264 8.70 -8.44 -1.26
C ASP A 264 8.74 -8.81 -2.75
N VAL A 265 8.19 -7.97 -3.63
CA VAL A 265 8.29 -8.20 -5.08
C VAL A 265 9.77 -8.14 -5.52
N MET A 266 10.53 -7.20 -4.99
CA MET A 266 11.97 -7.01 -5.25
C MET A 266 12.84 -8.14 -4.69
N SER A 267 12.37 -8.93 -3.71
CA SER A 267 13.10 -10.09 -3.20
C SER A 267 12.71 -11.40 -3.89
N ALA A 268 11.44 -11.56 -4.29
CA ALA A 268 10.87 -12.83 -4.74
C ALA A 268 10.70 -12.97 -6.27
N LEU A 269 10.24 -11.92 -6.98
CA LEU A 269 10.10 -11.97 -8.45
C LEU A 269 11.43 -12.28 -9.16
N PRO A 270 12.59 -11.71 -8.74
CA PRO A 270 13.88 -12.09 -9.30
C PRO A 270 14.20 -13.58 -9.17
N LYS A 271 13.78 -14.24 -8.08
CA LYS A 271 14.01 -15.68 -7.88
C LYS A 271 13.15 -16.53 -8.83
N GLY A 272 11.91 -16.12 -9.09
CA GLY A 272 11.05 -16.77 -10.10
C GLY A 272 11.64 -16.64 -11.51
N LEU A 273 12.01 -15.42 -11.93
CA LEU A 273 12.67 -15.20 -13.23
C LEU A 273 14.02 -15.93 -13.33
N ARG A 274 14.77 -16.04 -12.23
CA ARG A 274 16.03 -16.80 -12.16
C ARG A 274 15.81 -18.31 -12.33
N ARG A 275 14.72 -18.88 -11.78
CA ARG A 275 14.33 -20.28 -12.02
C ARG A 275 13.92 -20.52 -13.47
N ARG A 276 13.27 -19.54 -14.13
CA ARG A 276 12.97 -19.59 -15.56
C ARG A 276 14.21 -19.51 -16.47
N GLY A 277 15.36 -19.13 -15.92
CA GLY A 277 16.67 -19.17 -16.58
C GLY A 277 17.27 -17.80 -16.93
N HIS A 278 16.59 -16.70 -16.60
CA HIS A 278 17.14 -15.36 -16.77
C HIS A 278 18.34 -15.14 -15.85
N ARG A 279 19.32 -14.34 -16.30
CA ARG A 279 20.39 -13.85 -15.43
C ARG A 279 19.88 -12.59 -14.72
N MET A 280 19.77 -12.63 -13.39
CA MET A 280 19.03 -11.63 -12.61
C MET A 280 19.95 -10.79 -11.71
N MET A 281 20.02 -9.49 -11.98
CA MET A 281 20.56 -8.49 -11.06
C MET A 281 19.42 -7.73 -10.38
N VAL A 282 19.60 -7.43 -9.09
CA VAL A 282 18.75 -6.53 -8.31
C VAL A 282 19.59 -5.35 -7.83
N VAL A 283 19.25 -4.12 -8.21
CA VAL A 283 19.97 -2.91 -7.80
C VAL A 283 19.12 -2.08 -6.83
N VAL A 284 19.64 -1.90 -5.61
CA VAL A 284 18.99 -1.11 -4.54
C VAL A 284 19.99 -0.24 -3.78
N PRO A 285 19.57 0.80 -3.05
CA PRO A 285 20.48 1.57 -2.20
C PRO A 285 21.00 0.78 -0.99
N LYS A 286 22.24 1.06 -0.56
CA LYS A 286 22.82 0.52 0.67
C LYS A 286 22.50 1.43 1.86
N TYR A 287 21.30 1.27 2.43
CA TYR A 287 20.83 2.08 3.56
C TYR A 287 21.59 1.81 4.86
N GLY A 288 21.89 0.52 5.12
CA GLY A 288 22.60 0.06 6.31
C GLY A 288 23.91 -0.66 5.99
N ASP A 289 24.39 -1.43 6.96
CA ASP A 289 25.49 -2.37 6.76
C ASP A 289 24.94 -3.80 6.81
N TYR A 290 25.06 -4.49 5.68
CA TYR A 290 24.48 -5.81 5.45
C TYR A 290 25.60 -6.86 5.50
N LYS A 291 25.41 -7.91 6.29
CA LYS A 291 26.46 -8.90 6.62
C LYS A 291 26.84 -9.76 5.41
N GLU A 292 25.90 -9.96 4.49
CA GLU A 292 26.04 -10.79 3.29
C GLU A 292 26.78 -10.02 2.18
N ALA A 293 26.64 -8.70 2.16
CA ALA A 293 27.15 -7.81 1.13
C ALA A 293 28.66 -7.60 1.27
N LYS A 294 29.39 -7.73 0.15
CA LYS A 294 30.85 -7.55 0.07
C LYS A 294 31.19 -6.40 -0.87
N ASN A 295 32.15 -5.54 -0.49
CA ASN A 295 32.56 -4.43 -1.35
C ASN A 295 33.24 -5.01 -2.60
N THR A 296 32.75 -4.66 -3.79
CA THR A 296 33.22 -5.23 -5.06
C THR A 296 34.52 -4.60 -5.56
N GLY A 297 34.98 -3.51 -4.91
CA GLY A 297 36.01 -2.62 -5.45
C GLY A 297 35.52 -1.72 -6.59
N ALA A 298 34.42 -2.06 -7.28
CA ALA A 298 33.87 -1.26 -8.37
C ALA A 298 33.32 0.09 -7.88
N ARG A 299 33.57 1.12 -8.69
CA ARG A 299 33.10 2.50 -8.49
C ARG A 299 32.52 3.01 -9.81
N ALA A 300 31.53 3.88 -9.74
CA ALA A 300 31.12 4.69 -10.88
C ALA A 300 31.09 6.17 -10.48
N ARG A 301 31.49 7.04 -11.39
CA ARG A 301 31.53 8.48 -11.18
C ARG A 301 30.84 9.18 -12.35
N PHE A 302 29.80 9.94 -12.02
CA PHE A 302 28.96 10.63 -12.99
C PHE A 302 28.38 11.89 -12.34
N ASN A 303 27.89 12.83 -13.16
CA ASN A 303 27.24 14.01 -12.63
C ASN A 303 25.79 13.67 -12.19
N ASN A 304 25.44 14.16 -11.00
CA ASN A 304 24.09 14.15 -10.44
C ASN A 304 23.85 15.51 -9.77
N PHE A 305 22.73 16.18 -10.08
CA PHE A 305 22.43 17.52 -9.53
C PHE A 305 23.56 18.52 -9.81
N ASN A 306 24.02 18.57 -11.06
CA ASN A 306 25.05 19.49 -11.55
C ASN A 306 26.40 19.37 -10.81
N SER A 307 26.69 18.20 -10.23
CA SER A 307 27.87 17.93 -9.43
C SER A 307 28.40 16.50 -9.63
N SER A 308 29.72 16.32 -9.66
CA SER A 308 30.35 14.99 -9.80
C SER A 308 30.15 14.16 -8.52
N GLN A 309 29.31 13.14 -8.59
CA GLN A 309 29.12 12.16 -7.52
C GLN A 309 29.88 10.86 -7.82
N GLU A 310 30.25 10.11 -6.78
CA GLU A 310 30.88 8.79 -6.91
C GLU A 310 30.17 7.79 -6.00
N VAL A 311 29.81 6.63 -6.56
CA VAL A 311 29.10 5.56 -5.85
C VAL A 311 29.98 4.31 -5.70
N CYS A 312 29.82 3.60 -4.58
CA CYS A 312 30.54 2.36 -4.30
C CYS A 312 29.58 1.15 -4.40
N TYR A 313 29.93 0.13 -5.18
CA TYR A 313 29.09 -1.06 -5.31
C TYR A 313 29.48 -2.18 -4.35
N TRP A 314 28.48 -2.73 -3.67
CA TRP A 314 28.58 -3.96 -2.90
C TRP A 314 27.73 -5.07 -3.54
N HIS A 315 28.11 -6.33 -3.37
CA HIS A 315 27.44 -7.49 -3.98
C HIS A 315 27.18 -8.59 -2.97
N ALA A 316 26.02 -9.26 -3.09
CA ALA A 316 25.73 -10.55 -2.51
C ALA A 316 25.01 -11.42 -3.55
N GLU A 317 25.27 -12.73 -3.55
CA GLU A 317 24.45 -13.69 -4.29
C GLU A 317 23.51 -14.41 -3.30
N VAL A 318 22.22 -14.48 -3.64
CA VAL A 318 21.22 -15.31 -2.93
C VAL A 318 20.35 -16.00 -3.97
N ASP A 319 20.19 -17.33 -3.86
CA ASP A 319 19.39 -18.16 -4.77
C ASP A 319 19.71 -17.98 -6.27
N GLY A 320 20.98 -17.68 -6.59
CA GLY A 320 21.45 -17.44 -7.96
C GLY A 320 21.09 -16.07 -8.54
N VAL A 321 20.60 -15.14 -7.72
CA VAL A 321 20.32 -13.73 -8.06
C VAL A 321 21.44 -12.83 -7.52
N ASP A 322 21.91 -11.90 -8.35
CA ASP A 322 22.95 -10.92 -8.05
C ASP A 322 22.37 -9.66 -7.38
N TYR A 323 22.40 -9.57 -6.05
CA TYR A 323 21.99 -8.36 -5.33
C TYR A 323 23.15 -7.36 -5.25
N VAL A 324 22.96 -6.19 -5.85
CA VAL A 324 23.94 -5.10 -5.94
C VAL A 324 23.45 -3.89 -5.16
N PHE A 325 24.19 -3.52 -4.12
CA PHE A 325 23.85 -2.41 -3.23
C PHE A 325 24.69 -1.18 -3.57
N VAL A 326 24.02 -0.06 -3.86
CA VAL A 326 24.65 1.23 -4.19
C VAL A 326 24.92 2.00 -2.90
N GLU A 327 26.19 2.14 -2.52
CA GLU A 327 26.61 2.92 -1.36
C GLU A 327 26.98 4.35 -1.74
N HIS A 328 26.31 5.29 -1.08
CA HIS A 328 26.61 6.71 -1.07
C HIS A 328 26.10 7.32 0.24
N SER A 329 26.68 8.45 0.68
CA SER A 329 26.33 9.10 1.95
C SER A 329 24.84 9.44 2.05
N CYS A 330 24.23 9.91 0.95
CA CYS A 330 22.81 10.28 0.90
C CYS A 330 21.84 9.13 1.20
N PHE A 331 22.26 7.87 1.09
CA PHE A 331 21.43 6.70 1.38
C PHE A 331 21.52 6.22 2.84
N ARG A 332 22.48 6.69 3.63
CA ARG A 332 22.49 6.44 5.07
C ARG A 332 21.43 7.34 5.70
N VAL A 333 20.46 6.74 6.40
CA VAL A 333 19.30 7.45 6.96
C VAL A 333 19.08 7.06 8.41
N ASP A 334 19.19 8.05 9.30
CA ASP A 334 18.96 7.87 10.73
C ASP A 334 17.50 7.50 11.04
N GLY A 335 17.29 6.68 12.08
CA GLY A 335 15.97 6.24 12.50
C GLY A 335 15.27 5.22 11.57
N GLY A 336 15.91 4.76 10.49
CA GLY A 336 15.45 3.64 9.66
C GLY A 336 14.32 3.95 8.67
N ASN A 337 13.78 5.17 8.64
CA ASN A 337 12.78 5.57 7.64
C ASN A 337 13.46 5.90 6.29
N LEU A 338 13.42 4.96 5.35
CA LEU A 338 14.01 5.05 4.01
C LEU A 338 13.61 6.31 3.22
N TYR A 339 12.42 6.86 3.51
CA TYR A 339 11.79 7.98 2.80
C TYR A 339 11.84 9.30 3.58
N SER A 340 12.65 9.41 4.65
CA SER A 340 12.85 10.67 5.37
C SER A 340 13.81 11.64 4.65
N GLY A 341 13.75 12.93 5.01
CA GLY A 341 14.50 14.01 4.37
C GLY A 341 13.58 14.97 3.61
N SER A 342 14.16 15.95 2.92
CA SER A 342 13.38 16.83 2.04
C SER A 342 13.01 16.11 0.74
N ARG A 343 12.00 16.65 0.05
CA ARG A 343 11.61 16.21 -1.29
C ARG A 343 12.77 16.28 -2.30
N GLN A 344 13.69 17.24 -2.13
CA GLN A 344 14.87 17.40 -2.97
C GLN A 344 15.94 16.33 -2.67
N ASP A 345 16.13 15.94 -1.40
CA ASP A 345 16.98 14.82 -1.01
C ASP A 345 16.47 13.49 -1.60
N LEU A 346 15.15 13.28 -1.56
CA LEU A 346 14.53 12.11 -2.17
C LEU A 346 14.73 12.09 -3.69
N LEU A 347 14.56 13.22 -4.39
CA LEU A 347 14.82 13.29 -5.83
C LEU A 347 16.31 13.06 -6.16
N PHE A 348 17.23 13.61 -5.37
CA PHE A 348 18.67 13.36 -5.49
C PHE A 348 18.98 11.85 -5.36
N ARG A 349 18.45 11.19 -4.33
CA ARG A 349 18.58 9.74 -4.10
C ARG A 349 18.05 8.91 -5.28
N CYS A 350 16.86 9.24 -5.78
CA CYS A 350 16.22 8.53 -6.89
C CYS A 350 17.03 8.67 -8.19
N SER A 351 17.48 9.90 -8.51
CA SER A 351 18.35 10.18 -9.66
C SER A 351 19.69 9.44 -9.56
N LEU A 352 20.34 9.49 -8.39
CA LEU A 352 21.61 8.81 -8.14
C LEU A 352 21.47 7.28 -8.29
N LEU A 353 20.41 6.69 -7.75
CA LEU A 353 20.11 5.25 -7.89
C LEU A 353 19.90 4.85 -9.36
N CYS A 354 19.14 5.63 -10.14
CA CYS A 354 18.89 5.34 -11.54
C CYS A 354 20.18 5.38 -12.37
N LYS A 355 21.01 6.42 -12.18
CA LYS A 355 22.30 6.53 -12.87
C LYS A 355 23.27 5.41 -12.45
N ALA A 356 23.33 5.08 -11.15
CA ALA A 356 24.13 3.97 -10.64
C ALA A 356 23.67 2.59 -11.19
N ALA A 357 22.36 2.35 -11.34
CA ALA A 357 21.87 1.09 -11.89
C ALA A 357 22.21 0.90 -13.38
N LEU A 358 22.26 1.99 -14.16
CA LEU A 358 22.69 1.96 -15.57
C LEU A 358 24.20 1.68 -15.68
N GLU A 359 25.01 2.24 -14.79
CA GLU A 359 26.46 1.99 -14.74
C GLU A 359 26.81 0.60 -14.16
N ALA A 360 26.03 0.08 -13.21
CA ALA A 360 26.30 -1.18 -12.52
C ALA A 360 26.48 -2.37 -13.49
N VAL A 361 25.74 -2.40 -14.60
CA VAL A 361 25.81 -3.48 -15.59
C VAL A 361 27.15 -3.55 -16.31
N LYS A 362 27.88 -2.42 -16.38
CA LYS A 362 29.24 -2.29 -16.94
C LYS A 362 30.32 -2.36 -15.86
N ALA A 363 30.04 -1.83 -14.67
CA ALA A 363 31.03 -1.66 -13.60
C ALA A 363 31.17 -2.87 -12.66
N VAL A 364 30.12 -3.66 -12.44
CA VAL A 364 30.09 -4.68 -11.36
C VAL A 364 30.34 -6.09 -11.90
N PRO A 365 31.47 -6.74 -11.55
CA PRO A 365 31.80 -8.09 -12.03
C PRO A 365 31.13 -9.18 -11.16
N CYS A 366 29.81 -9.26 -11.22
CA CYS A 366 29.01 -10.31 -10.59
C CYS A 366 29.55 -11.71 -10.97
N ASN A 367 30.05 -12.46 -9.98
CA ASN A 367 30.74 -13.74 -10.17
C ASN A 367 31.84 -13.70 -11.26
N GLY A 368 32.58 -12.60 -11.33
CA GLY A 368 33.69 -12.40 -12.27
C GLY A 368 33.28 -11.95 -13.68
N LYS A 369 31.97 -11.82 -13.98
CA LYS A 369 31.48 -11.35 -15.27
C LYS A 369 30.47 -10.21 -15.11
N VAL A 370 30.73 -9.07 -15.74
CA VAL A 370 29.76 -7.97 -15.86
C VAL A 370 28.49 -8.41 -16.61
N TYR A 371 27.42 -7.63 -16.55
CA TYR A 371 26.18 -7.95 -17.29
C TYR A 371 26.29 -7.52 -18.76
N GLY A 372 26.92 -6.37 -19.03
CA GLY A 372 27.07 -5.83 -20.38
C GLY A 372 25.76 -5.28 -20.95
N GLU A 373 25.75 -4.99 -22.24
CA GLU A 373 24.56 -4.49 -22.96
C GLU A 373 23.79 -5.62 -23.69
N ASP A 374 24.39 -6.81 -23.80
CA ASP A 374 23.86 -7.95 -24.55
C ASP A 374 22.55 -8.48 -23.96
N ASN A 375 21.52 -8.53 -24.81
CA ASN A 375 20.14 -8.89 -24.47
C ASN A 375 19.62 -8.33 -23.13
N LEU A 376 19.98 -7.08 -22.80
CA LEU A 376 19.68 -6.46 -21.51
C LEU A 376 18.21 -6.02 -21.38
N MET A 377 17.62 -6.21 -20.21
CA MET A 377 16.29 -5.73 -19.84
C MET A 377 16.37 -5.04 -18.47
N PHE A 378 15.83 -3.83 -18.35
CA PHE A 378 15.63 -3.16 -17.07
C PHE A 378 14.19 -3.32 -16.59
N MET A 379 14.00 -3.46 -15.28
CA MET A 379 12.69 -3.46 -14.63
C MET A 379 12.70 -2.40 -13.53
N ALA A 380 12.16 -1.22 -13.84
CA ALA A 380 12.06 -0.09 -12.93
C ALA A 380 10.78 -0.22 -12.08
N ASN A 381 10.89 -0.11 -10.76
CA ASN A 381 9.76 -0.19 -9.83
C ASN A 381 9.47 1.16 -9.15
N ASP A 382 8.21 1.61 -9.26
CA ASP A 382 7.66 2.85 -8.71
C ASP A 382 8.40 4.15 -9.10
N TRP A 383 7.83 5.30 -8.71
CA TRP A 383 8.37 6.63 -9.02
C TRP A 383 9.85 6.82 -8.64
N HIS A 384 10.32 6.11 -7.62
CA HIS A 384 11.71 6.07 -7.17
C HIS A 384 12.71 5.75 -8.28
N THR A 385 12.26 4.99 -9.29
CA THR A 385 13.09 4.55 -10.42
C THR A 385 12.52 4.98 -11.78
N ALA A 386 11.51 5.84 -11.80
CA ALA A 386 10.91 6.35 -13.04
C ALA A 386 11.89 7.17 -13.91
N LEU A 387 12.99 7.66 -13.34
CA LEU A 387 14.10 8.27 -14.09
C LEU A 387 14.97 7.25 -14.85
N LEU A 388 14.92 5.95 -14.52
CA LEU A 388 15.71 4.90 -15.17
C LEU A 388 15.44 4.78 -16.68
N PRO A 389 14.18 4.63 -17.18
CA PRO A 389 13.91 4.64 -18.61
C PRO A 389 14.30 5.97 -19.28
N VAL A 390 14.18 7.10 -18.56
CA VAL A 390 14.51 8.43 -19.08
C VAL A 390 16.01 8.58 -19.31
N TYR A 391 16.84 8.19 -18.34
CA TYR A 391 18.29 8.20 -18.49
C TYR A 391 18.79 7.13 -19.48
N LEU A 392 18.16 5.95 -19.52
CA LEU A 392 18.44 4.93 -20.54
C LEU A 392 18.25 5.46 -21.97
N GLN A 393 17.19 6.25 -22.20
CA GLN A 393 16.97 6.88 -23.50
C GLN A 393 17.93 8.07 -23.71
N ALA A 394 17.86 9.08 -22.84
CA ALA A 394 18.48 10.40 -23.02
C ALA A 394 20.01 10.45 -22.92
N HIS A 395 20.64 9.52 -22.18
CA HIS A 395 22.10 9.50 -21.99
C HIS A 395 22.80 8.38 -22.76
N TYR A 396 22.07 7.36 -23.22
CA TYR A 396 22.66 6.19 -23.86
C TYR A 396 22.10 5.91 -25.27
N ARG A 397 20.79 5.65 -25.39
CA ARG A 397 20.19 5.24 -26.68
C ARG A 397 20.19 6.34 -27.73
N ASP A 398 19.94 7.59 -27.33
CA ASP A 398 20.08 8.76 -28.22
C ASP A 398 21.53 8.94 -28.74
N TRP A 399 22.51 8.34 -28.05
CA TRP A 399 23.94 8.36 -28.36
C TRP A 399 24.47 7.01 -28.89
N GLY A 400 23.58 6.09 -29.29
CA GLY A 400 23.94 4.82 -29.91
C GLY A 400 24.49 3.74 -28.98
N GLN A 401 24.44 3.94 -27.66
CA GLN A 401 24.72 2.92 -26.64
C GLN A 401 23.40 2.27 -26.18
N PHE A 402 23.45 1.05 -25.62
CA PHE A 402 22.28 0.35 -25.07
C PHE A 402 21.11 0.19 -26.07
N THR A 403 21.37 0.21 -27.38
CA THR A 403 20.36 0.25 -28.46
C THR A 403 19.32 -0.88 -28.38
N TYR A 404 19.72 -2.07 -27.90
CA TYR A 404 18.86 -3.24 -27.71
C TYR A 404 18.41 -3.48 -26.26
N ALA A 405 18.79 -2.59 -25.34
CA ALA A 405 18.27 -2.57 -23.98
C ALA A 405 16.86 -1.96 -23.94
N ARG A 406 15.99 -2.52 -23.11
CA ARG A 406 14.59 -2.12 -22.95
C ARG A 406 14.29 -1.92 -21.46
N CYS A 407 13.21 -1.22 -21.14
CA CYS A 407 12.79 -0.99 -19.76
C CYS A 407 11.29 -1.26 -19.60
N VAL A 408 10.94 -2.18 -18.72
CA VAL A 408 9.58 -2.33 -18.17
C VAL A 408 9.48 -1.43 -16.94
N PHE A 409 8.39 -0.67 -16.81
CA PHE A 409 8.10 0.12 -15.61
C PHE A 409 6.92 -0.47 -14.83
N ILE A 410 7.11 -0.72 -13.54
CA ILE A 410 6.20 -1.48 -12.68
C ILE A 410 5.61 -0.53 -11.62
N ILE A 411 4.29 -0.42 -11.64
CA ILE A 411 3.47 0.46 -10.81
C ILE A 411 2.98 -0.36 -9.61
N HIS A 412 3.57 -0.12 -8.44
CA HIS A 412 3.12 -0.69 -7.17
C HIS A 412 2.17 0.26 -6.45
N ASN A 413 2.38 1.58 -6.55
CA ASN A 413 1.43 2.57 -6.01
C ASN A 413 1.45 3.95 -6.73
N MET A 414 0.48 4.16 -7.62
CA MET A 414 0.17 5.42 -8.33
C MET A 414 -0.08 6.63 -7.43
N ALA A 415 -0.38 6.47 -6.14
CA ALA A 415 -0.51 7.60 -5.21
C ALA A 415 0.83 8.29 -4.90
N HIS A 416 1.97 7.63 -5.14
CA HIS A 416 3.31 8.19 -4.94
C HIS A 416 4.00 8.40 -6.29
N GLN A 417 4.13 9.66 -6.70
CA GLN A 417 4.47 10.03 -8.09
C GLN A 417 5.75 10.85 -8.24
N GLY A 418 6.39 11.28 -7.15
CA GLY A 418 7.50 12.23 -7.20
C GLY A 418 7.11 13.57 -7.84
N ARG A 419 6.08 14.24 -7.31
CA ARG A 419 5.67 15.60 -7.74
C ARG A 419 6.58 16.67 -7.15
N GLY A 420 6.79 17.80 -7.83
CA GLY A 420 7.49 18.97 -7.28
C GLY A 420 7.49 20.21 -8.21
N PRO A 421 8.11 21.33 -7.82
CA PRO A 421 8.31 22.49 -8.69
C PRO A 421 9.05 22.16 -9.99
N PHE A 422 8.62 22.71 -11.12
CA PHE A 422 9.14 22.32 -12.44
C PHE A 422 10.61 22.76 -12.69
N ASP A 423 11.06 23.82 -12.04
CA ASP A 423 12.43 24.33 -12.12
C ASP A 423 13.48 23.33 -11.60
N GLU A 424 13.12 22.43 -10.68
CA GLU A 424 14.01 21.38 -10.21
C GLU A 424 14.42 20.36 -11.30
N THR A 425 13.72 20.31 -12.44
CA THR A 425 14.17 19.53 -13.61
C THR A 425 15.55 19.97 -14.14
N SER A 426 15.99 21.20 -13.82
CA SER A 426 17.35 21.68 -14.06
C SER A 426 18.45 20.89 -13.33
N ASN A 427 18.11 20.18 -12.24
CA ASN A 427 19.04 19.33 -11.50
C ASN A 427 19.17 17.91 -12.08
N LEU A 428 18.29 17.52 -13.00
CA LEU A 428 18.24 16.17 -13.54
C LEU A 428 19.19 15.95 -14.74
N GLU A 429 19.88 17.01 -15.19
CA GLU A 429 20.90 17.00 -16.26
C GLU A 429 20.39 16.50 -17.64
N LEU A 430 19.08 16.60 -17.85
CA LEU A 430 18.40 16.26 -19.09
C LEU A 430 18.39 17.44 -20.08
N ASN A 431 18.26 17.14 -21.38
CA ASN A 431 17.97 18.18 -22.38
C ASN A 431 16.53 18.70 -22.22
N ASP A 432 16.21 19.84 -22.84
CA ASP A 432 14.94 20.51 -22.59
C ASP A 432 13.72 19.76 -23.14
N HIS A 433 13.89 18.91 -24.16
CA HIS A 433 12.83 18.00 -24.63
C HIS A 433 12.42 17.01 -23.52
N TYR A 434 13.39 16.35 -22.87
CA TYR A 434 13.08 15.45 -21.76
C TYR A 434 12.63 16.18 -20.49
N LYS A 435 13.13 17.40 -20.20
CA LYS A 435 12.59 18.23 -19.09
C LYS A 435 11.11 18.54 -19.29
N GLU A 436 10.72 18.91 -20.51
CA GLU A 436 9.33 19.25 -20.83
C GLU A 436 8.36 18.08 -20.58
N MET A 437 8.79 16.83 -20.78
CA MET A 437 7.98 15.66 -20.48
C MET A 437 7.60 15.53 -18.99
N PHE A 438 8.30 16.17 -18.06
CA PHE A 438 7.90 16.18 -16.65
C PHE A 438 6.70 17.09 -16.38
N ARG A 439 6.44 18.10 -17.24
CA ARG A 439 5.42 19.12 -17.00
C ARG A 439 4.04 18.47 -16.90
N LEU A 440 3.32 18.79 -15.82
CA LEU A 440 1.94 18.41 -15.59
C LEU A 440 1.19 19.60 -14.99
N TYR A 441 -0.04 19.82 -15.44
CA TYR A 441 -0.94 20.83 -14.90
C TYR A 441 -1.98 20.15 -14.02
N ASP A 442 -2.01 20.53 -12.74
CA ASP A 442 -3.06 20.15 -11.78
C ASP A 442 -4.02 21.34 -11.64
N PRO A 443 -5.34 21.20 -11.87
CA PRO A 443 -6.29 22.31 -11.74
C PRO A 443 -6.36 22.96 -10.35
N LEU A 444 -5.86 22.28 -9.31
CA LEU A 444 -5.77 22.80 -7.93
C LEU A 444 -4.33 23.22 -7.58
N GLY A 445 -3.34 22.43 -7.99
CA GLY A 445 -1.91 22.66 -7.68
C GLY A 445 -1.16 23.57 -8.65
N GLY A 446 -1.71 23.85 -9.83
CA GLY A 446 -1.03 24.52 -10.92
C GLY A 446 -0.02 23.63 -11.65
N GLU A 447 0.94 24.28 -12.31
CA GLU A 447 2.03 23.61 -13.02
C GLU A 447 3.08 23.02 -12.07
N HIS A 448 3.47 21.78 -12.31
CA HIS A 448 4.48 21.07 -11.53
C HIS A 448 5.22 20.02 -12.39
N MET A 449 6.39 19.56 -11.96
CA MET A 449 7.00 18.33 -12.49
C MET A 449 6.36 17.09 -11.85
N ASN A 450 6.28 16.01 -12.62
CA ASN A 450 5.85 14.70 -12.14
C ASN A 450 6.85 13.62 -12.63
N VAL A 451 7.59 13.02 -11.71
CA VAL A 451 8.67 12.07 -12.03
C VAL A 451 8.11 10.72 -12.52
N MET A 452 6.99 10.25 -11.97
CA MET A 452 6.33 9.03 -12.45
C MET A 452 5.78 9.21 -13.87
N LYS A 453 5.16 10.35 -14.19
CA LYS A 453 4.64 10.67 -15.54
C LYS A 453 5.67 10.41 -16.64
N VAL A 454 6.87 10.96 -16.52
CA VAL A 454 7.90 10.79 -17.56
C VAL A 454 8.42 9.35 -17.65
N GLY A 455 8.45 8.61 -16.53
CA GLY A 455 8.77 7.17 -16.55
C GLY A 455 7.70 6.34 -17.28
N LEU A 456 6.42 6.62 -17.02
CA LEU A 456 5.29 6.00 -17.73
C LEU A 456 5.34 6.29 -19.24
N GLN A 457 5.67 7.51 -19.63
CA GLN A 457 5.79 7.88 -21.04
C GLN A 457 6.99 7.20 -21.72
N THR A 458 8.16 7.17 -21.09
CA THR A 458 9.43 6.70 -21.72
C THR A 458 9.70 5.19 -21.59
N ALA A 459 9.04 4.46 -20.69
CA ALA A 459 9.19 3.00 -20.60
C ALA A 459 8.58 2.25 -21.79
N HIS A 460 9.17 1.10 -22.17
CA HIS A 460 8.77 0.31 -23.35
C HIS A 460 7.49 -0.49 -23.12
N GLN A 461 7.30 -0.98 -21.89
CA GLN A 461 6.07 -1.62 -21.41
C GLN A 461 5.81 -1.19 -19.96
N LEU A 462 4.55 -1.22 -19.55
CA LEU A 462 4.07 -0.87 -18.22
C LEU A 462 3.41 -2.10 -17.58
N VAL A 463 3.68 -2.35 -16.30
CA VAL A 463 2.97 -3.35 -15.51
C VAL A 463 2.35 -2.69 -14.29
N ALA A 464 1.05 -2.90 -14.06
CA ALA A 464 0.44 -2.69 -12.75
C ALA A 464 0.35 -4.04 -12.01
N VAL A 465 0.50 -4.02 -10.69
CA VAL A 465 0.54 -5.23 -9.84
C VAL A 465 -0.80 -5.98 -9.68
N SER A 466 -1.80 -5.65 -10.50
CA SER A 466 -2.98 -6.49 -10.81
C SER A 466 -3.69 -5.96 -12.07
N ARG A 467 -4.66 -6.72 -12.62
CA ARG A 467 -5.50 -6.35 -13.78
C ARG A 467 -6.62 -5.40 -13.38
N GLY A 468 -7.29 -5.65 -12.25
CA GLY A 468 -8.22 -4.70 -11.65
C GLY A 468 -7.54 -3.34 -11.41
N TYR A 469 -6.31 -3.35 -10.91
CA TYR A 469 -5.55 -2.12 -10.70
C TYR A 469 -5.02 -1.46 -11.99
N ALA A 470 -4.64 -2.25 -13.00
CA ALA A 470 -4.31 -1.71 -14.32
C ALA A 470 -5.49 -0.88 -14.90
N TRP A 471 -6.72 -1.38 -14.74
CA TRP A 471 -7.93 -0.67 -15.13
C TRP A 471 -8.21 0.56 -14.24
N GLU A 472 -8.04 0.46 -12.92
CA GLU A 472 -8.21 1.60 -12.00
C GLU A 472 -7.24 2.75 -12.30
N CYS A 473 -6.00 2.45 -12.72
CA CYS A 473 -5.05 3.47 -13.18
C CYS A 473 -5.54 4.29 -14.39
N LEU A 474 -6.54 3.79 -15.15
CA LEU A 474 -7.16 4.48 -16.28
C LEU A 474 -8.33 5.39 -15.86
N THR A 475 -8.84 5.29 -14.63
CA THR A 475 -9.94 6.15 -14.13
C THR A 475 -9.39 7.40 -13.42
N PRO A 476 -10.15 8.52 -13.38
CA PRO A 476 -9.72 9.73 -12.67
C PRO A 476 -9.32 9.51 -11.20
N GLU A 477 -10.03 8.59 -10.52
CA GLU A 477 -9.87 8.24 -9.12
C GLU A 477 -8.64 7.35 -8.88
N GLY A 478 -8.52 6.24 -9.60
CA GLY A 478 -7.41 5.29 -9.42
C GLY A 478 -6.11 5.68 -10.11
N GLY A 479 -6.18 6.54 -11.13
CA GLY A 479 -5.02 7.11 -11.83
C GLY A 479 -4.39 8.32 -11.14
N TRP A 480 -4.96 8.85 -10.04
CA TRP A 480 -4.41 9.98 -9.26
C TRP A 480 -3.92 11.16 -10.13
N GLY A 481 -4.74 11.60 -11.08
CA GLY A 481 -4.41 12.68 -12.02
C GLY A 481 -3.47 12.32 -13.17
N LEU A 482 -2.93 11.09 -13.23
CA LEU A 482 -2.17 10.54 -14.37
C LEU A 482 -3.03 9.68 -15.31
N HIS A 483 -4.33 9.57 -15.07
CA HIS A 483 -5.25 8.71 -15.82
C HIS A 483 -5.20 8.92 -17.35
N GLN A 484 -5.14 10.17 -17.84
CA GLN A 484 -4.99 10.43 -19.28
C GLN A 484 -3.65 9.89 -19.82
N ILE A 485 -2.56 10.08 -19.09
CA ILE A 485 -1.23 9.56 -19.45
C ILE A 485 -1.23 8.02 -19.46
N MET A 486 -2.03 7.39 -18.59
CA MET A 486 -2.22 5.94 -18.57
C MET A 486 -3.08 5.44 -19.73
N GLN A 487 -4.12 6.18 -20.13
CA GLN A 487 -4.95 5.88 -21.32
C GLN A 487 -4.12 6.02 -22.61
N ASP A 488 -3.36 7.10 -22.75
CA ASP A 488 -2.42 7.33 -23.86
C ASP A 488 -1.34 6.21 -23.96
N ALA A 489 -1.11 5.50 -22.85
CA ALA A 489 -0.17 4.39 -22.72
C ALA A 489 -0.84 3.00 -22.57
N GLU A 490 -2.16 2.88 -22.71
CA GLU A 490 -2.90 1.63 -22.43
C GLU A 490 -2.42 0.47 -23.33
N TRP A 491 -2.06 0.77 -24.58
CA TRP A 491 -1.53 -0.18 -25.55
C TRP A 491 -0.26 -0.92 -25.11
N LYS A 492 0.46 -0.40 -24.12
CA LYS A 492 1.66 -1.00 -23.51
C LYS A 492 1.47 -1.35 -22.02
N LEU A 493 0.23 -1.39 -21.52
CA LEU A 493 -0.09 -1.68 -20.12
C LEU A 493 -0.55 -3.13 -19.93
N LYS A 494 0.03 -3.81 -18.94
CA LYS A 494 -0.40 -5.14 -18.49
C LYS A 494 -0.72 -5.12 -16.99
N GLY A 495 -1.73 -5.88 -16.56
CA GLY A 495 -1.95 -6.21 -15.16
C GLY A 495 -1.43 -7.60 -14.83
N ILE A 496 -0.53 -7.72 -13.85
CA ILE A 496 0.02 -8.99 -13.37
C ILE A 496 -0.07 -9.01 -11.85
N VAL A 497 -0.83 -9.96 -11.30
CA VAL A 497 -0.97 -10.16 -9.85
C VAL A 497 0.37 -10.65 -9.27
N ASN A 498 0.77 -10.12 -8.10
CA ASN A 498 1.95 -10.59 -7.39
C ASN A 498 1.77 -12.01 -6.87
N GLY A 499 2.86 -12.79 -6.86
CA GLY A 499 2.86 -14.10 -6.19
C GLY A 499 3.02 -13.99 -4.67
N MET A 500 2.93 -15.14 -4.00
CA MET A 500 3.35 -15.32 -2.61
C MET A 500 4.52 -16.32 -2.53
N ASP A 501 5.41 -16.11 -1.55
CA ASP A 501 6.48 -17.07 -1.27
C ASP A 501 5.98 -18.16 -0.31
N TYR A 502 5.61 -19.31 -0.88
CA TYR A 502 5.18 -20.49 -0.12
C TYR A 502 6.27 -21.06 0.79
N SER A 503 7.54 -20.62 0.75
CA SER A 503 8.56 -21.02 1.73
C SER A 503 8.37 -20.31 3.08
N GLU A 504 7.87 -19.07 3.06
CA GLU A 504 7.46 -18.29 4.24
C GLU A 504 6.01 -18.60 4.61
N TRP A 505 5.08 -18.47 3.65
CA TRP A 505 3.64 -18.57 3.88
C TRP A 505 3.06 -19.91 3.41
N SER A 506 3.05 -20.91 4.30
CA SER A 506 2.43 -22.22 4.02
C SER A 506 2.08 -22.96 5.33
N PRO A 507 0.80 -23.28 5.60
CA PRO A 507 0.37 -23.88 6.87
C PRO A 507 1.02 -25.25 7.14
N GLN A 508 1.46 -25.97 6.11
CA GLN A 508 2.10 -27.29 6.21
C GLN A 508 3.48 -27.25 6.87
N LYS A 509 4.17 -26.11 6.85
CA LYS A 509 5.57 -25.98 7.28
C LYS A 509 5.91 -24.71 8.04
N ASP A 510 4.97 -23.77 8.15
CA ASP A 510 5.06 -22.53 8.95
C ASP A 510 5.71 -22.80 10.32
N VAL A 511 6.75 -22.02 10.65
CA VAL A 511 7.49 -22.13 11.91
C VAL A 511 6.73 -21.60 13.12
N PHE A 512 5.70 -20.77 12.92
CA PHE A 512 4.92 -20.12 13.98
C PHE A 512 3.72 -20.94 14.46
N LEU A 513 3.46 -22.09 13.84
CA LEU A 513 2.37 -23.03 14.16
C LEU A 513 2.85 -24.32 14.85
N LYS A 514 4.08 -24.33 15.39
CA LYS A 514 4.74 -25.53 15.96
C LYS A 514 4.75 -25.57 17.49
N ASP A 515 4.22 -24.54 18.12
CA ASP A 515 4.27 -24.26 19.55
C ASP A 515 2.91 -23.73 20.08
N ASP A 516 2.81 -23.53 21.39
CA ASP A 516 1.66 -22.97 22.15
C ASP A 516 0.28 -23.66 22.02
N GLY A 517 0.16 -24.68 21.17
CA GLY A 517 -1.08 -25.43 20.88
C GLY A 517 -1.58 -25.28 19.44
N TYR A 518 -0.88 -24.53 18.60
CA TYR A 518 -1.10 -24.50 17.16
C TYR A 518 -0.62 -25.82 16.51
N ALA A 519 -1.02 -26.05 15.26
CA ALA A 519 -0.57 -27.17 14.46
C ALA A 519 -0.29 -26.73 13.01
N ASN A 520 0.70 -27.35 12.37
CA ASN A 520 0.81 -27.32 10.91
C ASN A 520 -0.29 -28.22 10.29
N TYR A 521 -0.79 -27.85 9.11
CA TYR A 521 -1.84 -28.58 8.37
C TYR A 521 -1.76 -28.35 6.86
N GLY A 522 -2.35 -29.26 6.09
CA GLY A 522 -2.55 -29.18 4.64
C GLY A 522 -4.03 -29.07 4.27
N ILE A 523 -4.38 -29.60 3.09
CA ILE A 523 -5.78 -29.66 2.61
C ILE A 523 -6.51 -30.87 3.20
N GLU A 524 -5.82 -32.00 3.40
CA GLU A 524 -6.39 -33.27 3.86
C GLU A 524 -6.85 -33.25 5.33
N ASP A 525 -6.16 -32.50 6.18
CA ASP A 525 -6.40 -32.32 7.62
C ASP A 525 -6.82 -30.88 7.98
N LEU A 526 -7.30 -30.13 6.98
CA LEU A 526 -7.62 -28.70 7.07
C LEU A 526 -8.56 -28.39 8.24
N GLU A 527 -9.66 -29.11 8.39
CA GLU A 527 -10.67 -28.83 9.42
C GLU A 527 -10.08 -28.96 10.84
N GLN A 528 -9.26 -29.99 11.06
CA GLN A 528 -8.60 -30.27 12.33
C GLN A 528 -7.52 -29.23 12.62
N GLY A 529 -6.70 -28.88 11.62
CA GLY A 529 -5.68 -27.85 11.71
C GLY A 529 -6.24 -26.46 12.00
N LYS A 530 -7.31 -26.05 11.30
CA LYS A 530 -8.04 -24.80 11.54
C LYS A 530 -8.63 -24.77 12.95
N LYS A 531 -9.28 -25.84 13.41
CA LYS A 531 -9.87 -25.91 14.76
C LYS A 531 -8.79 -25.82 15.85
N ALA A 532 -7.65 -26.50 15.69
CA ALA A 532 -6.51 -26.39 16.60
C ALA A 532 -5.94 -24.96 16.64
N CYS A 533 -5.63 -24.38 15.48
CA CYS A 533 -5.11 -23.01 15.37
C CYS A 533 -6.09 -21.95 15.90
N LYS A 534 -7.40 -22.10 15.67
CA LYS A 534 -8.43 -21.21 16.24
C LYS A 534 -8.43 -21.28 17.77
N MET A 535 -8.45 -22.49 18.34
CA MET A 535 -8.48 -22.66 19.80
C MET A 535 -7.19 -22.15 20.47
N ALA A 536 -6.04 -22.33 19.83
CA ALA A 536 -4.77 -21.77 20.28
C ALA A 536 -4.76 -20.24 20.21
N LEU A 537 -5.24 -19.64 19.12
CA LEU A 537 -5.35 -18.20 18.94
C LEU A 537 -6.34 -17.56 19.91
N GLN A 538 -7.51 -18.16 20.12
CA GLN A 538 -8.47 -17.72 21.15
C GLN A 538 -7.82 -17.69 22.53
N LYS A 539 -7.10 -18.76 22.90
CA LYS A 539 -6.40 -18.88 24.19
C LYS A 539 -5.27 -17.86 24.35
N GLU A 540 -4.42 -17.69 23.34
CA GLU A 540 -3.33 -16.70 23.33
C GLU A 540 -3.87 -15.27 23.41
N MET A 541 -4.94 -14.99 22.68
CA MET A 541 -5.65 -13.71 22.68
C MET A 541 -6.67 -13.60 23.82
N GLY A 542 -6.66 -14.48 24.84
CA GLY A 542 -7.50 -14.38 26.04
C GLY A 542 -9.02 -14.37 25.80
N LEU A 543 -9.47 -14.80 24.61
CA LEU A 543 -10.87 -14.95 24.24
C LEU A 543 -11.44 -16.26 24.82
N PRO A 544 -12.77 -16.37 25.00
CA PRO A 544 -13.44 -17.64 25.25
C PRO A 544 -13.09 -18.65 24.16
N VAL A 545 -12.46 -19.76 24.55
CA VAL A 545 -12.06 -20.83 23.62
C VAL A 545 -13.29 -21.64 23.23
N ASN A 546 -13.69 -21.53 21.96
CA ASN A 546 -14.80 -22.29 21.37
C ASN A 546 -14.54 -22.44 19.85
N PRO A 547 -14.27 -23.65 19.34
CA PRO A 547 -13.93 -23.85 17.92
C PRO A 547 -15.09 -23.53 16.97
N ASP A 548 -16.34 -23.60 17.44
CA ASP A 548 -17.54 -23.47 16.60
C ASP A 548 -17.94 -22.00 16.38
N VAL A 549 -17.45 -21.08 17.23
CA VAL A 549 -17.66 -19.64 17.07
C VAL A 549 -16.90 -19.12 15.84
N PRO A 550 -17.53 -18.31 14.96
CA PRO A 550 -16.82 -17.65 13.87
C PRO A 550 -15.82 -16.64 14.42
N LEU A 551 -14.56 -16.72 13.99
CA LEU A 551 -13.47 -15.84 14.36
C LEU A 551 -13.00 -15.05 13.14
N LEU A 552 -13.24 -13.74 13.15
CA LEU A 552 -12.83 -12.81 12.11
C LEU A 552 -11.47 -12.20 12.44
N GLY A 553 -10.62 -12.04 11.42
CA GLY A 553 -9.32 -11.38 11.52
C GLY A 553 -9.26 -10.10 10.69
N PHE A 554 -8.45 -9.14 11.14
CA PHE A 554 -7.92 -8.04 10.33
C PHE A 554 -6.41 -7.95 10.55
N ILE A 555 -5.65 -7.77 9.46
CA ILE A 555 -4.20 -7.55 9.50
C ILE A 555 -3.88 -6.41 8.53
N GLY A 556 -3.27 -5.32 8.99
CA GLY A 556 -2.86 -4.24 8.09
C GLY A 556 -2.28 -2.99 8.77
N ARG A 557 -1.80 -2.03 7.97
CA ARG A 557 -1.51 -0.67 8.46
C ARG A 557 -2.83 -0.02 8.90
N LEU A 558 -2.81 0.67 10.04
CA LEU A 558 -3.97 1.41 10.53
C LEU A 558 -4.04 2.77 9.84
N ASP A 559 -4.68 2.77 8.67
CA ASP A 559 -4.88 3.93 7.80
C ASP A 559 -6.24 3.85 7.10
N TYR A 560 -6.85 4.99 6.74
CA TYR A 560 -8.15 5.03 6.06
C TYR A 560 -8.16 4.32 4.70
N GLN A 561 -7.00 4.12 4.05
CA GLN A 561 -6.85 3.23 2.89
C GLN A 561 -7.36 1.81 3.18
N LYS A 562 -7.18 1.31 4.41
CA LYS A 562 -7.45 -0.08 4.82
C LYS A 562 -8.83 -0.29 5.46
N GLY A 563 -9.64 0.77 5.58
CA GLY A 563 -11.05 0.68 5.96
C GLY A 563 -11.33 0.27 7.40
N ILE A 564 -10.43 0.54 8.36
CA ILE A 564 -10.62 0.23 9.78
C ILE A 564 -11.91 0.89 10.31
N ASP A 565 -12.20 2.10 9.84
CA ASP A 565 -13.43 2.84 10.11
C ASP A 565 -14.69 2.09 9.65
N LEU A 566 -14.63 1.33 8.55
CA LEU A 566 -15.76 0.49 8.10
C LEU A 566 -15.97 -0.73 9.00
N ILE A 567 -14.94 -1.20 9.69
CA ILE A 567 -15.04 -2.25 10.72
C ILE A 567 -15.66 -1.66 12.00
N ARG A 568 -15.16 -0.50 12.45
CA ARG A 568 -15.67 0.25 13.60
C ARG A 568 -17.15 0.62 13.45
N ASP A 569 -17.54 1.16 12.31
CA ASP A 569 -18.93 1.58 12.03
C ASP A 569 -19.90 0.38 11.89
N ASN A 570 -19.35 -0.85 11.84
CA ASN A 570 -20.07 -2.11 11.93
C ASN A 570 -19.92 -2.85 13.27
N TYR A 571 -19.13 -2.32 14.21
CA TYR A 571 -18.68 -3.04 15.40
C TYR A 571 -19.83 -3.59 16.25
N ASP A 572 -20.83 -2.75 16.56
CA ASP A 572 -21.99 -3.17 17.37
C ASP A 572 -22.82 -4.28 16.70
N TRP A 573 -22.91 -4.27 15.36
CA TRP A 573 -23.53 -5.36 14.63
C TRP A 573 -22.69 -6.64 14.70
N LEU A 574 -21.38 -6.56 14.43
CA LEU A 574 -20.46 -7.71 14.55
C LEU A 574 -20.52 -8.34 15.95
N MET A 575 -20.55 -7.53 17.02
CA MET A 575 -20.66 -8.05 18.38
C MET A 575 -22.05 -8.65 18.68
N SER A 576 -23.11 -8.20 18.00
CA SER A 576 -24.46 -8.78 18.10
C SER A 576 -24.58 -10.15 17.38
N GLU A 577 -23.82 -10.36 16.30
CA GLU A 577 -23.77 -11.61 15.54
C GLU A 577 -23.18 -12.80 16.32
N GLY A 578 -22.57 -12.56 17.48
CA GLY A 578 -21.99 -13.64 18.29
C GLY A 578 -20.72 -14.27 17.71
N CYS A 579 -20.03 -13.55 16.81
CA CYS A 579 -18.68 -13.88 16.38
C CYS A 579 -17.62 -13.23 17.30
N GLN A 580 -16.37 -13.61 17.10
CA GLN A 580 -15.18 -12.98 17.69
C GLN A 580 -14.39 -12.21 16.61
N LEU A 581 -13.61 -11.22 17.01
CA LEU A 581 -12.82 -10.34 16.15
C LEU A 581 -11.40 -10.14 16.73
N ILE A 582 -10.37 -10.35 15.91
CA ILE A 582 -8.98 -10.01 16.22
C ILE A 582 -8.47 -9.02 15.18
N MET A 583 -7.85 -7.93 15.62
CA MET A 583 -7.27 -6.92 14.73
C MET A 583 -5.79 -6.70 15.06
N LEU A 584 -4.91 -6.80 14.07
CA LEU A 584 -3.47 -6.55 14.19
C LEU A 584 -3.04 -5.40 13.26
N GLY A 585 -2.40 -4.38 13.81
CA GLY A 585 -1.83 -3.30 13.02
C GLY A 585 -1.23 -2.16 13.85
N SER A 586 -0.53 -1.26 13.18
CA SER A 586 -0.07 0.03 13.72
C SER A 586 -0.19 1.11 12.65
N GLY A 587 -0.26 2.39 13.02
CA GLY A 587 -0.39 3.46 12.04
C GLY A 587 -0.77 4.80 12.63
N ARG A 588 -1.95 5.31 12.26
CA ARG A 588 -2.48 6.56 12.79
C ARG A 588 -3.03 6.39 14.20
N GLU A 589 -2.76 7.36 15.06
CA GLU A 589 -3.17 7.34 16.48
C GLU A 589 -4.70 7.28 16.67
N ASP A 590 -5.48 7.94 15.78
CA ASP A 590 -6.95 7.88 15.81
C ASP A 590 -7.48 6.46 15.57
N LEU A 591 -6.96 5.77 14.54
CA LEU A 591 -7.34 4.40 14.23
C LEU A 591 -6.74 3.37 15.21
N GLU A 592 -5.61 3.66 15.86
CA GLU A 592 -5.12 2.86 16.98
C GLU A 592 -6.01 2.97 18.22
N ASN A 593 -6.57 4.16 18.48
CA ASN A 593 -7.51 4.36 19.57
C ASN A 593 -8.87 3.69 19.26
N ASP A 594 -9.36 3.73 18.01
CA ASP A 594 -10.53 2.95 17.59
C ASP A 594 -10.37 1.44 17.90
N LEU A 595 -9.19 0.85 17.67
CA LEU A 595 -8.89 -0.55 18.04
C LEU A 595 -8.92 -0.80 19.55
N ARG A 596 -8.31 0.10 20.34
CA ARG A 596 -8.28 0.02 21.81
C ARG A 596 -9.68 0.15 22.40
N ASP A 597 -10.52 1.02 21.84
CA ASP A 597 -11.89 1.24 22.29
C ASP A 597 -12.82 0.08 21.92
N MET A 598 -12.67 -0.50 20.72
CA MET A 598 -13.38 -1.75 20.36
C MET A 598 -13.00 -2.88 21.32
N GLU A 599 -11.72 -3.12 21.60
CA GLU A 599 -11.30 -4.09 22.62
C GLU A 599 -11.91 -3.77 24.00
N ASN A 600 -11.84 -2.52 24.46
CA ASN A 600 -12.35 -2.13 25.77
C ASN A 600 -13.87 -2.34 25.93
N ARG A 601 -14.65 -2.32 24.84
CA ARG A 601 -16.09 -2.54 24.87
C ARG A 601 -16.49 -4.02 25.06
N ASN A 602 -15.76 -4.97 24.46
CA ASN A 602 -16.08 -6.40 24.55
C ASN A 602 -14.82 -7.28 24.56
N LYS A 603 -14.06 -7.31 25.65
CA LYS A 603 -12.81 -8.11 25.77
C LYS A 603 -13.03 -9.63 25.64
N ASP A 604 -14.26 -10.09 25.78
CA ASP A 604 -14.73 -11.46 25.55
C ASP A 604 -14.99 -11.80 24.07
N LYS A 605 -14.98 -10.79 23.18
CA LYS A 605 -15.25 -10.96 21.74
C LYS A 605 -14.24 -10.29 20.82
N CYS A 606 -13.72 -9.12 21.19
CA CYS A 606 -12.84 -8.30 20.38
C CYS A 606 -11.48 -8.10 21.06
N ARG A 607 -10.39 -8.28 20.31
CA ARG A 607 -9.01 -7.99 20.75
C ARG A 607 -8.26 -7.16 19.71
N GLY A 608 -7.75 -6.00 20.12
CA GLY A 608 -6.91 -5.13 19.29
C GLY A 608 -5.44 -5.26 19.67
N TRP A 609 -4.61 -5.81 18.78
CA TRP A 609 -3.16 -5.78 18.91
C TRP A 609 -2.60 -4.59 18.15
N VAL A 610 -2.27 -3.51 18.88
CA VAL A 610 -1.53 -2.39 18.29
C VAL A 610 -0.04 -2.72 18.21
N GLY A 611 0.50 -2.77 16.99
CA GLY A 611 1.91 -3.02 16.71
C GLY A 611 2.14 -3.88 15.46
N PHE A 612 3.40 -4.26 15.25
CA PHE A 612 3.83 -5.16 14.19
C PHE A 612 4.37 -6.46 14.78
N SER A 613 3.87 -7.61 14.31
CA SER A 613 4.34 -8.94 14.73
C SER A 613 4.10 -9.97 13.63
N VAL A 614 5.19 -10.51 13.06
CA VAL A 614 5.12 -11.56 12.02
C VAL A 614 4.51 -12.85 12.61
N LYS A 615 4.99 -13.32 13.77
CA LYS A 615 4.44 -14.50 14.45
C LYS A 615 2.93 -14.40 14.68
N MET A 616 2.43 -13.21 15.05
CA MET A 616 0.98 -13.01 15.25
C MET A 616 0.21 -12.89 13.93
N ALA A 617 0.79 -12.28 12.88
CA ALA A 617 0.14 -12.23 11.56
C ALA A 617 -0.09 -13.64 10.97
N HIS A 618 0.91 -14.52 11.06
CA HIS A 618 0.78 -15.93 10.68
C HIS A 618 -0.29 -16.65 11.52
N ARG A 619 -0.26 -16.49 12.85
CA ARG A 619 -1.23 -17.13 13.76
C ARG A 619 -2.66 -16.67 13.56
N ILE A 620 -2.90 -15.37 13.30
CA ILE A 620 -4.22 -14.85 12.90
C ILE A 620 -4.65 -15.44 11.55
N THR A 621 -3.74 -15.49 10.58
CA THR A 621 -4.00 -16.04 9.24
C THR A 621 -4.32 -17.53 9.28
N ALA A 622 -3.75 -18.28 10.23
CA ALA A 622 -4.06 -19.70 10.47
C ALA A 622 -5.35 -19.92 11.30
N GLY A 623 -5.59 -19.10 12.34
CA GLY A 623 -6.65 -19.34 13.33
C GLY A 623 -8.02 -18.71 13.03
N CYS A 624 -8.10 -17.62 12.26
CA CYS A 624 -9.38 -17.01 11.87
C CYS A 624 -10.09 -17.83 10.78
N ASP A 625 -11.42 -17.82 10.75
CA ASP A 625 -12.21 -18.40 9.64
C ASP A 625 -12.30 -17.43 8.47
N ILE A 626 -12.41 -16.13 8.79
CA ILE A 626 -12.65 -15.04 7.85
C ILE A 626 -11.55 -13.97 8.02
N LEU A 627 -11.00 -13.47 6.92
CA LEU A 627 -10.14 -12.27 6.94
C LEU A 627 -10.88 -11.08 6.31
N LEU A 628 -11.08 -10.02 7.09
CA LEU A 628 -11.68 -8.76 6.64
C LEU A 628 -10.62 -7.89 5.95
N MET A 629 -10.86 -7.51 4.69
CA MET A 629 -10.05 -6.53 3.96
C MET A 629 -10.93 -5.47 3.27
N PRO A 630 -11.52 -4.54 4.05
CA PRO A 630 -12.39 -3.48 3.53
C PRO A 630 -11.58 -2.30 2.94
N SER A 631 -10.48 -2.58 2.25
CA SER A 631 -9.57 -1.58 1.70
C SER A 631 -10.28 -0.68 0.68
N ARG A 632 -10.21 0.64 0.86
CA ARG A 632 -10.67 1.62 -0.14
C ARG A 632 -9.89 1.53 -1.45
N PHE A 633 -8.62 1.14 -1.36
CA PHE A 633 -7.73 0.99 -2.50
C PHE A 633 -6.60 -0.01 -2.20
N GLU A 634 -6.40 -1.00 -3.08
CA GLU A 634 -5.45 -2.09 -2.88
C GLU A 634 -4.80 -2.56 -4.20
N PRO A 635 -3.61 -2.04 -4.57
CA PRO A 635 -2.94 -2.32 -5.85
C PRO A 635 -2.86 -3.80 -6.24
N CYS A 636 -2.56 -4.64 -5.25
CA CYS A 636 -2.57 -6.10 -5.35
C CYS A 636 -3.20 -6.71 -4.10
N GLY A 637 -2.68 -6.34 -2.93
CA GLY A 637 -2.92 -7.05 -1.68
C GLY A 637 -2.12 -8.36 -1.64
N LEU A 638 -1.61 -8.71 -0.46
CA LEU A 638 -0.94 -9.99 -0.20
C LEU A 638 -1.70 -10.81 0.86
N ASN A 639 -2.31 -10.14 1.84
CA ASN A 639 -2.96 -10.81 2.97
C ASN A 639 -4.17 -11.69 2.55
N GLN A 640 -4.84 -11.41 1.42
CA GLN A 640 -5.89 -12.28 0.89
C GLN A 640 -5.31 -13.55 0.23
N LEU A 641 -4.11 -13.46 -0.37
CA LEU A 641 -3.37 -14.62 -0.88
C LEU A 641 -2.97 -15.53 0.29
N TYR A 642 -2.42 -14.93 1.34
CA TYR A 642 -2.05 -15.62 2.57
C TYR A 642 -3.28 -16.24 3.26
N ALA A 643 -4.41 -15.54 3.31
CA ALA A 643 -5.66 -16.08 3.83
C ALA A 643 -6.11 -17.33 3.05
N MET A 644 -6.22 -17.23 1.72
CA MET A 644 -6.64 -18.35 0.87
C MET A 644 -5.70 -19.55 1.00
N ALA A 645 -4.37 -19.34 1.00
CA ALA A 645 -3.37 -20.40 1.17
C ALA A 645 -3.37 -21.08 2.56
N TYR A 646 -4.01 -20.46 3.56
CA TYR A 646 -4.19 -21.02 4.91
C TYR A 646 -5.63 -21.50 5.17
N GLY A 647 -6.50 -21.52 4.14
CA GLY A 647 -7.91 -21.92 4.30
C GLY A 647 -8.73 -20.93 5.13
N THR A 648 -8.36 -19.65 5.11
CA THR A 648 -9.08 -18.52 5.73
C THR A 648 -9.79 -17.76 4.64
N VAL A 649 -11.11 -17.60 4.75
CA VAL A 649 -11.92 -17.09 3.64
C VAL A 649 -11.95 -15.56 3.65
N PRO A 650 -11.40 -14.86 2.64
CA PRO A 650 -11.37 -13.40 2.61
C PRO A 650 -12.77 -12.79 2.35
N VAL A 651 -13.07 -11.69 3.03
CA VAL A 651 -14.22 -10.81 2.77
C VAL A 651 -13.68 -9.42 2.44
N VAL A 652 -13.85 -8.99 1.18
CA VAL A 652 -13.06 -7.89 0.60
C VAL A 652 -13.91 -6.83 -0.08
N HIS A 653 -13.42 -5.60 -0.12
CA HIS A 653 -13.87 -4.62 -1.10
C HIS A 653 -13.31 -5.00 -2.49
N ALA A 654 -14.12 -4.92 -3.55
CA ALA A 654 -13.81 -5.38 -4.91
C ALA A 654 -12.90 -4.40 -5.68
N VAL A 655 -11.77 -4.02 -5.09
CA VAL A 655 -10.81 -3.04 -5.62
C VAL A 655 -9.45 -3.67 -5.93
N GLY A 656 -8.78 -3.15 -6.97
CA GLY A 656 -7.46 -3.54 -7.42
C GLY A 656 -7.26 -5.06 -7.50
N GLY A 657 -6.25 -5.58 -6.82
CA GLY A 657 -5.96 -7.01 -6.85
C GLY A 657 -6.88 -7.88 -6.00
N LEU A 658 -7.64 -7.30 -5.07
CA LEU A 658 -8.66 -8.05 -4.31
C LEU A 658 -9.76 -8.53 -5.26
N ARG A 659 -10.13 -7.69 -6.23
CA ARG A 659 -11.10 -8.01 -7.31
C ARG A 659 -10.65 -9.15 -8.23
N ASP A 660 -9.34 -9.26 -8.47
CA ASP A 660 -8.78 -10.30 -9.35
C ASP A 660 -8.58 -11.63 -8.64
N THR A 661 -8.34 -11.62 -7.33
CA THR A 661 -7.87 -12.78 -6.56
C THR A 661 -8.99 -13.44 -5.74
N VAL A 662 -9.95 -12.67 -5.25
CA VAL A 662 -11.09 -13.19 -4.49
C VAL A 662 -12.29 -13.34 -5.41
N GLN A 663 -12.58 -14.57 -5.81
CA GLN A 663 -13.77 -14.87 -6.62
C GLN A 663 -15.00 -14.89 -5.70
N PRO A 664 -16.05 -14.07 -5.95
CA PRO A 664 -17.22 -14.04 -5.10
C PRO A 664 -17.96 -15.37 -5.05
N PHE A 665 -18.34 -15.80 -3.85
CA PHE A 665 -19.02 -17.07 -3.64
C PHE A 665 -20.42 -17.09 -4.27
N ASN A 666 -20.61 -17.97 -5.25
CA ASN A 666 -21.90 -18.26 -5.87
C ASN A 666 -22.51 -19.51 -5.23
N PRO A 667 -23.58 -19.40 -4.41
CA PRO A 667 -24.21 -20.55 -3.75
C PRO A 667 -24.93 -21.50 -4.72
N PHE A 668 -25.35 -21.04 -5.91
CA PHE A 668 -26.05 -21.87 -6.89
C PHE A 668 -25.09 -22.80 -7.65
N GLU A 669 -23.83 -22.40 -7.81
CA GLU A 669 -22.78 -23.22 -8.45
C GLU A 669 -21.83 -23.87 -7.43
N ASN A 670 -21.89 -23.48 -6.15
CA ASN A 670 -20.88 -23.76 -5.12
C ASN A 670 -19.45 -23.46 -5.63
N LYS A 671 -19.23 -22.24 -6.13
CA LYS A 671 -17.94 -21.75 -6.65
C LYS A 671 -17.55 -20.44 -5.99
N GLY A 672 -16.29 -20.03 -6.15
CA GLY A 672 -15.70 -18.85 -5.53
C GLY A 672 -14.81 -19.18 -4.33
N THR A 673 -14.03 -18.20 -3.90
CA THR A 673 -13.00 -18.32 -2.84
C THR A 673 -13.12 -17.25 -1.75
N GLY A 674 -14.13 -16.38 -1.80
CA GLY A 674 -14.48 -15.47 -0.72
C GLY A 674 -15.75 -14.68 -0.99
N TRP A 675 -15.98 -13.60 -0.24
CA TRP A 675 -17.06 -12.65 -0.51
C TRP A 675 -16.48 -11.29 -0.89
N THR A 676 -17.12 -10.64 -1.86
CA THR A 676 -16.73 -9.31 -2.35
C THR A 676 -17.88 -8.32 -2.18
N PHE A 677 -17.57 -7.07 -1.90
CA PHE A 677 -18.54 -5.97 -1.93
C PHE A 677 -18.06 -4.79 -2.80
N ASP A 678 -19.00 -4.01 -3.31
CA ASP A 678 -18.85 -3.15 -4.50
C ASP A 678 -18.53 -1.67 -4.24
N SER A 679 -18.82 -1.15 -3.04
CA SER A 679 -18.39 0.18 -2.59
C SER A 679 -17.82 0.15 -1.18
N ALA A 680 -16.87 1.03 -0.88
CA ALA A 680 -16.19 1.11 0.41
C ALA A 680 -17.06 1.77 1.50
N GLU A 681 -18.20 1.15 1.80
CA GLU A 681 -19.24 1.62 2.70
C GLU A 681 -19.57 0.55 3.76
N ALA A 682 -19.91 1.00 4.98
CA ALA A 682 -20.15 0.09 6.09
C ALA A 682 -21.32 -0.88 5.82
N HIS A 683 -22.38 -0.44 5.13
CA HIS A 683 -23.54 -1.31 4.83
C HIS A 683 -23.19 -2.43 3.84
N LYS A 684 -22.38 -2.14 2.81
CA LYS A 684 -21.92 -3.15 1.84
C LYS A 684 -20.97 -4.18 2.46
N MET A 685 -20.05 -3.72 3.32
CA MET A 685 -19.21 -4.61 4.11
C MET A 685 -20.06 -5.54 5.01
N ARG A 686 -21.11 -5.00 5.64
CA ARG A 686 -22.05 -5.75 6.49
C ARG A 686 -22.78 -6.85 5.71
N GLU A 687 -23.30 -6.53 4.53
CA GLU A 687 -24.01 -7.49 3.67
C GLU A 687 -23.12 -8.68 3.29
N ALA A 688 -21.90 -8.42 2.80
CA ALA A 688 -20.95 -9.48 2.44
C ALA A 688 -20.48 -10.30 3.66
N THR A 689 -20.22 -9.65 4.80
CA THR A 689 -19.81 -10.34 6.03
C THR A 689 -20.96 -11.18 6.61
N SER A 690 -22.20 -10.70 6.51
CA SER A 690 -23.40 -11.43 6.93
C SER A 690 -23.62 -12.68 6.07
N ALA A 691 -23.45 -12.57 4.74
CA ALA A 691 -23.52 -13.73 3.85
C ALA A 691 -22.44 -14.79 4.15
N ALA A 692 -21.22 -14.35 4.48
CA ALA A 692 -20.13 -15.25 4.91
C ALA A 692 -20.46 -15.95 6.24
N LEU A 693 -20.92 -15.21 7.24
CA LEU A 693 -21.33 -15.74 8.56
C LEU A 693 -22.54 -16.68 8.47
N PHE A 694 -23.53 -16.36 7.65
CA PHE A 694 -24.66 -17.24 7.37
C PHE A 694 -24.21 -18.56 6.74
N THR A 695 -23.33 -18.48 5.73
CA THR A 695 -22.80 -19.67 5.04
C THR A 695 -21.97 -20.54 5.98
N TYR A 696 -21.09 -19.95 6.80
CA TYR A 696 -20.36 -20.68 7.84
C TYR A 696 -21.29 -21.45 8.79
N ARG A 697 -22.38 -20.82 9.26
CA ARG A 697 -23.29 -21.40 10.27
C ARG A 697 -24.29 -22.41 9.70
N GLN A 698 -24.80 -22.21 8.49
CA GLN A 698 -25.91 -22.99 7.92
C GLN A 698 -25.47 -23.95 6.80
N HIS A 699 -24.31 -23.70 6.19
CA HIS A 699 -23.80 -24.39 5.00
C HIS A 699 -22.29 -24.62 5.14
N HIS A 700 -21.86 -25.20 6.27
CA HIS A 700 -20.45 -25.38 6.65
C HIS A 700 -19.63 -26.05 5.54
N ASP A 701 -20.16 -27.08 4.87
CA ASP A 701 -19.51 -27.77 3.75
C ASP A 701 -19.20 -26.83 2.57
N SER A 702 -20.11 -25.91 2.25
CA SER A 702 -19.92 -24.89 1.21
C SER A 702 -18.87 -23.84 1.62
N PHE A 703 -18.81 -23.49 2.91
CA PHE A 703 -17.76 -22.62 3.45
C PHE A 703 -16.38 -23.30 3.40
N MET A 704 -16.30 -24.58 3.77
CA MET A 704 -15.06 -25.36 3.66
C MET A 704 -14.64 -25.57 2.20
N GLY A 705 -15.58 -25.82 1.29
CA GLY A 705 -15.32 -25.82 -0.15
C GLY A 705 -14.76 -24.48 -0.64
N CYS A 706 -15.19 -23.35 -0.06
CA CYS A 706 -14.64 -22.03 -0.34
C CYS A 706 -13.18 -21.90 0.12
N ALA A 707 -12.87 -22.38 1.32
CA ALA A 707 -11.50 -22.42 1.87
C ALA A 707 -10.56 -23.34 1.07
N ILE A 708 -11.02 -24.56 0.73
CA ILE A 708 -10.25 -25.54 -0.05
C ILE A 708 -9.91 -24.99 -1.43
N ARG A 709 -10.90 -24.44 -2.16
CA ARG A 709 -10.66 -23.78 -3.46
C ARG A 709 -9.73 -22.57 -3.39
N GLY A 710 -9.57 -21.95 -2.22
CA GLY A 710 -8.55 -20.94 -1.95
C GLY A 710 -7.15 -21.53 -1.86
N MET A 711 -7.00 -22.66 -1.17
CA MET A 711 -5.72 -23.38 -1.02
C MET A 711 -5.26 -24.08 -2.31
N GLU A 712 -6.20 -24.46 -3.18
CA GLU A 712 -5.94 -25.09 -4.48
C GLU A 712 -5.42 -24.11 -5.55
N GLN A 713 -5.44 -22.79 -5.32
CA GLN A 713 -4.92 -21.82 -6.30
C GLN A 713 -3.38 -21.81 -6.34
N ASP A 714 -2.81 -21.82 -7.57
CA ASP A 714 -1.41 -21.48 -7.78
C ASP A 714 -1.19 -19.96 -7.69
N LEU A 715 -0.92 -19.50 -6.47
CA LEU A 715 -0.57 -18.13 -6.15
C LEU A 715 0.96 -17.90 -6.17
N SER A 716 1.73 -18.79 -6.82
CA SER A 716 3.19 -18.76 -6.74
C SER A 716 3.84 -17.62 -7.53
N TRP A 717 5.05 -17.28 -7.12
CA TRP A 717 5.93 -16.39 -7.89
C TRP A 717 6.37 -16.95 -9.25
N ASP A 718 6.23 -18.25 -9.51
CA ASP A 718 6.62 -18.85 -10.79
C ASP A 718 5.57 -18.60 -11.89
N ASN A 719 4.27 -18.66 -11.54
CA ASN A 719 3.16 -18.23 -12.39
C ASN A 719 3.24 -16.71 -12.70
N ALA A 720 3.52 -15.89 -11.69
CA ALA A 720 3.75 -14.46 -11.88
C ALA A 720 4.97 -14.20 -12.78
N ALA A 721 6.11 -14.87 -12.54
CA ALA A 721 7.33 -14.73 -13.33
C ALA A 721 7.15 -15.09 -14.81
N HIS A 722 6.30 -16.08 -15.13
CA HIS A 722 5.93 -16.37 -16.53
C HIS A 722 5.23 -15.18 -17.21
N GLN A 723 4.23 -14.58 -16.56
CA GLN A 723 3.53 -13.40 -17.10
C GLN A 723 4.46 -12.18 -17.22
N TYR A 724 5.44 -12.02 -16.32
CA TYR A 724 6.48 -10.98 -16.46
C TYR A 724 7.44 -11.26 -17.64
N GLU A 725 7.78 -12.53 -17.92
CA GLU A 725 8.56 -12.89 -19.11
C GLU A 725 7.83 -12.53 -20.42
N GLU A 726 6.52 -12.79 -20.52
CA GLU A 726 5.71 -12.39 -21.69
C GLU A 726 5.82 -10.87 -21.96
N VAL A 727 5.80 -10.04 -20.91
CA VAL A 727 5.95 -8.58 -21.04
C VAL A 727 7.38 -8.19 -21.39
N MET A 728 8.41 -8.86 -20.84
CA MET A 728 9.81 -8.63 -21.23
C MET A 728 10.06 -8.99 -22.71
N VAL A 729 9.49 -10.10 -23.19
CA VAL A 729 9.55 -10.51 -24.60
C VAL A 729 8.81 -9.49 -25.48
N THR A 730 7.63 -9.04 -25.06
CA THR A 730 6.87 -7.99 -25.76
C THR A 730 7.72 -6.72 -25.89
N ALA A 731 8.31 -6.22 -24.80
CA ALA A 731 9.18 -5.04 -24.81
C ALA A 731 10.41 -5.17 -25.73
N LYS A 732 10.89 -6.38 -26.03
CA LYS A 732 12.02 -6.63 -26.95
C LYS A 732 11.63 -6.53 -28.42
N TYR A 733 10.43 -7.01 -28.77
CA TYR A 733 9.99 -7.17 -30.16
C TYR A 733 8.88 -6.22 -30.61
N GLN A 734 8.25 -5.49 -29.69
CA GLN A 734 7.19 -4.51 -29.93
C GLN A 734 7.48 -3.24 -29.13
N TRP A 735 8.00 -2.21 -29.81
CA TRP A 735 8.44 -0.92 -29.26
C TRP A 735 8.63 0.12 -30.38
#